data_AF-R7U274-F1
#
_entry.id   AF-R7U274-F1
#
_cell.length_a   1.000
_cell.length_b   1.000
_cell.length_c   1.000
_cell.angle_alpha   90.00
_cell.angle_beta   90.00
_cell.angle_gamma   90.00
#
_symmetry.space_group_name_H-M   'P 1'
#
loop_
_entity.id
_entity.type
_entity.pdbx_description
1 polymer ?
#
loop_
_entity_poly.entity_id
_entity_poly.type
_entity_poly.pdbx_seq_one_letter_code
_entity_poly.pdbx_strand_id
1 'polypeptide(L)'
;MNNPSLPPPPQASGIPPGPQTPGIRPPPGMLSPAQPGDPVHDLPHDLLEAGWRRFWSRREGRPYFFNKVSNESRWEIPGQDAFTDSDPLGIDASPAPMPSRSLSIDTAMPSTSNGVGMKRRSSEDPNLMSPAKKISFSYSPYWNFDIPTNVMIWERKPCYLPPPHPEIELLRTQLMSKLRIQYKDLCRNREKIEPPRESFNRWLLERKVIDKGHDPVLPCLCTPEVSPSMYREIMHDIPMKVVKCKYFNETKRQLSKYAQAAKELMDSRSASAESRKLVKWQVEDVIQWLQRTENASYADYDSRLVHLKKQCQPHIMEVAKSSVEGICLKMYNTAVDHVKKIHERHWEILAEMKIYPSTTGPPPPRRNIPCYPIQMVIPAPRMSGIEHHIEGDVVSLRFKSEHLIKVNTSHFHKLEQLYRCNCRDDPKFENFLPRVWCLLRRYHTYFGLSADEGSGLQGALPVPVFECLHRVFNVTFECFASPLNCYFKQYCSAFVDTDGYFGSRGPLLDFSPTSGSFEANPPFGEELMEAMVDHFESLLSESNDPLSFIVFVPDWRDPPTEALMRLESSRFKRKQATVVAYEHEYRQGFQHIVNKADTNIRASHGTVIIFLQNEAGFNKWGPTRERLNELLLAYNPQIKDATAPSSAT
;
A
#
# COMPACT_ATOMS: atom_id res chain seq x y z
N MET A 1 9.74 -55.43 41.10
CA MET A 1 9.01 -54.35 41.81
C MET A 1 8.45 -53.46 40.73
N ASN A 2 7.31 -53.83 40.14
CA ASN A 2 5.94 -53.51 40.58
C ASN A 2 5.58 -52.03 40.40
N ASN A 3 4.61 -51.83 39.51
CA ASN A 3 4.01 -50.58 39.05
C ASN A 3 3.12 -49.96 40.16
N PRO A 4 2.58 -48.75 39.96
CA PRO A 4 1.23 -48.72 39.40
C PRO A 4 0.99 -47.67 38.32
N SER A 5 0.32 -48.13 37.26
CA SER A 5 -0.26 -47.37 36.16
C SER A 5 -1.51 -46.57 36.57
N LEU A 6 -1.68 -45.38 35.99
CA LEU A 6 -2.91 -44.58 36.05
C LEU A 6 -3.98 -45.09 35.05
N PRO A 7 -5.29 -44.83 35.29
CA PRO A 7 -6.39 -45.51 34.61
C PRO A 7 -6.80 -44.87 33.26
N PRO A 8 -7.49 -45.62 32.38
CA PRO A 8 -8.04 -45.11 31.13
C PRO A 8 -9.38 -44.34 31.34
N PRO A 9 -9.77 -43.43 30.42
CA PRO A 9 -11.05 -42.75 30.47
C PRO A 9 -12.23 -43.67 30.09
N PRO A 10 -13.45 -43.41 30.58
CA PRO A 10 -14.59 -44.30 30.40
C PRO A 10 -15.21 -44.24 28.99
N GLN A 11 -15.63 -45.40 28.51
CA GLN A 11 -16.58 -45.51 27.39
C GLN A 11 -17.99 -45.16 27.87
N ALA A 12 -18.74 -44.39 27.08
CA ALA A 12 -20.18 -44.22 27.24
C ALA A 12 -20.88 -44.51 25.90
N SER A 13 -21.84 -45.43 25.95
CA SER A 13 -22.61 -45.95 24.82
C SER A 13 -23.96 -45.27 24.68
N GLY A 14 -24.57 -45.38 23.49
CA GLY A 14 -26.03 -45.27 23.32
C GLY A 14 -26.55 -44.04 22.58
N ILE A 15 -26.78 -44.19 21.27
CA ILE A 15 -27.64 -43.30 20.46
C ILE A 15 -29.02 -43.97 20.33
N PRO A 16 -30.13 -43.29 20.66
CA PRO A 16 -31.47 -43.65 20.20
C PRO A 16 -31.85 -42.90 18.90
N PRO A 17 -32.78 -43.44 18.08
CA PRO A 17 -32.92 -43.07 16.67
C PRO A 17 -33.79 -41.83 16.40
N GLY A 18 -33.55 -41.17 15.27
CA GLY A 18 -34.36 -40.05 14.77
C GLY A 18 -35.54 -40.48 13.88
N PRO A 19 -36.45 -39.55 13.51
CA PRO A 19 -37.52 -39.79 12.56
C PRO A 19 -37.01 -39.68 11.11
N GLN A 20 -37.45 -40.62 10.27
CA GLN A 20 -37.18 -40.63 8.83
C GLN A 20 -38.11 -39.68 8.08
N THR A 21 -37.64 -39.08 6.98
CA THR A 21 -38.51 -38.59 5.90
C THR A 21 -38.04 -39.12 4.54
N PRO A 22 -38.94 -39.51 3.61
CA PRO A 22 -38.57 -40.35 2.48
C PRO A 22 -38.13 -39.55 1.25
N GLY A 23 -37.19 -40.09 0.48
CA GLY A 23 -36.84 -39.54 -0.83
C GLY A 23 -37.90 -39.87 -1.90
N ILE A 24 -38.20 -38.91 -2.77
CA ILE A 24 -39.08 -39.08 -3.94
C ILE A 24 -38.39 -38.51 -5.19
N ARG A 25 -38.32 -39.31 -6.26
CA ARG A 25 -37.91 -38.88 -7.61
C ARG A 25 -38.99 -37.99 -8.25
N PRO A 26 -38.64 -37.04 -9.14
CA PRO A 26 -39.63 -36.36 -9.98
C PRO A 26 -40.00 -37.17 -11.24
N PRO A 27 -41.29 -37.31 -11.54
CA PRO A 27 -41.83 -37.37 -12.90
C PRO A 27 -42.85 -36.22 -13.14
N PRO A 28 -43.39 -36.04 -14.37
CA PRO A 28 -43.46 -34.69 -14.92
C PRO A 28 -44.87 -34.13 -15.19
N GLY A 29 -44.95 -32.79 -15.27
CA GLY A 29 -45.88 -32.09 -16.16
C GLY A 29 -47.11 -31.42 -15.54
N MET A 30 -47.39 -30.22 -16.06
CA MET A 30 -48.69 -29.54 -16.17
C MET A 30 -49.39 -29.00 -14.91
N LEU A 31 -49.18 -27.68 -14.72
CA LEU A 31 -50.22 -26.62 -14.67
C LEU A 31 -51.45 -26.81 -13.77
N SER A 32 -51.56 -25.94 -12.75
CA SER A 32 -52.83 -25.48 -12.16
C SER A 32 -52.64 -24.10 -11.48
N PRO A 33 -53.72 -23.32 -11.23
CA PRO A 33 -53.65 -21.85 -11.32
C PRO A 33 -53.09 -21.11 -10.10
N ALA A 34 -52.70 -19.85 -10.33
CA ALA A 34 -52.14 -18.95 -9.33
C ALA A 34 -53.12 -18.60 -8.19
N GLN A 35 -52.61 -18.53 -6.96
CA GLN A 35 -53.24 -17.79 -5.87
C GLN A 35 -52.68 -16.36 -5.79
N PRO A 36 -53.49 -15.34 -5.46
CA PRO A 36 -53.01 -13.97 -5.32
C PRO A 36 -52.28 -13.79 -3.97
N GLY A 37 -50.99 -13.42 -4.01
CA GLY A 37 -50.23 -13.08 -2.79
C GLY A 37 -48.74 -13.44 -2.78
N ASP A 38 -48.17 -14.02 -3.84
CA ASP A 38 -46.76 -14.45 -3.88
C ASP A 38 -45.80 -13.27 -4.25
N PRO A 39 -44.84 -12.86 -3.38
CA PRO A 39 -43.92 -11.73 -3.62
C PRO A 39 -42.85 -11.96 -4.72
N VAL A 40 -43.08 -12.92 -5.62
CA VAL A 40 -42.26 -13.19 -6.82
C VAL A 40 -42.67 -12.28 -8.01
N HIS A 41 -43.77 -11.52 -7.88
CA HIS A 41 -44.41 -10.78 -8.99
C HIS A 41 -44.20 -9.24 -9.03
N ASP A 42 -43.23 -8.68 -8.29
CA ASP A 42 -42.89 -7.24 -8.35
C ASP A 42 -42.12 -6.85 -9.64
N LEU A 43 -42.76 -7.02 -10.81
CA LEU A 43 -42.31 -6.48 -12.09
C LEU A 43 -43.52 -5.95 -12.88
N PRO A 44 -43.40 -4.79 -13.56
CA PRO A 44 -44.38 -4.32 -14.53
C PRO A 44 -44.78 -5.41 -15.53
N HIS A 45 -46.04 -5.38 -15.98
CA HIS A 45 -46.63 -6.43 -16.82
C HIS A 45 -45.80 -6.64 -18.10
N ASP A 46 -45.39 -5.54 -18.73
CA ASP A 46 -44.58 -5.51 -19.96
C ASP A 46 -43.25 -6.28 -19.81
N LEU A 47 -42.61 -6.22 -18.63
CA LEU A 47 -41.38 -6.98 -18.34
C LEU A 47 -41.67 -8.47 -18.09
N LEU A 48 -42.83 -8.79 -17.51
CA LEU A 48 -43.28 -10.18 -17.35
C LEU A 48 -43.61 -10.83 -18.70
N GLU A 49 -44.21 -10.08 -19.64
CA GLU A 49 -44.44 -10.49 -21.03
C GLU A 49 -43.13 -10.62 -21.81
N ALA A 50 -42.21 -9.67 -21.66
CA ALA A 50 -40.86 -9.74 -22.23
C ALA A 50 -39.96 -10.86 -21.64
N GLY A 51 -40.47 -11.65 -20.70
CA GLY A 51 -39.83 -12.87 -20.19
C GLY A 51 -38.98 -12.69 -18.92
N TRP A 52 -38.92 -11.50 -18.32
CA TRP A 52 -38.15 -11.22 -17.11
C TRP A 52 -38.84 -11.72 -15.83
N ARG A 53 -38.07 -12.24 -14.87
CA ARG A 53 -38.54 -12.64 -13.53
C ARG A 53 -37.52 -12.26 -12.47
N ARG A 54 -37.97 -11.89 -11.27
CA ARG A 54 -37.11 -11.57 -10.12
C ARG A 54 -36.77 -12.84 -9.33
N PHE A 55 -35.52 -12.97 -8.90
CA PHE A 55 -34.97 -14.05 -8.09
C PHE A 55 -34.12 -13.49 -6.95
N TRP A 56 -33.82 -14.29 -5.92
CA TRP A 56 -32.96 -13.89 -4.80
C TRP A 56 -31.60 -14.61 -4.84
N SER A 57 -30.49 -13.86 -4.85
CA SER A 57 -29.17 -14.45 -4.74
C SER A 57 -28.80 -14.70 -3.27
N ARG A 58 -28.76 -15.99 -2.87
CA ARG A 58 -28.23 -16.37 -1.54
C ARG A 58 -26.73 -16.11 -1.38
N ARG A 59 -25.98 -15.91 -2.47
CA ARG A 59 -24.54 -15.60 -2.43
C ARG A 59 -24.29 -14.10 -2.21
N GLU A 60 -25.03 -13.26 -2.94
CA GLU A 60 -24.82 -11.80 -2.96
C GLU A 60 -25.77 -11.04 -2.03
N GLY A 61 -26.69 -11.74 -1.33
CA GLY A 61 -27.63 -11.15 -0.37
C GLY A 61 -28.63 -10.16 -0.96
N ARG A 62 -28.85 -10.18 -2.29
CA ARG A 62 -29.68 -9.21 -3.02
C ARG A 62 -30.50 -9.87 -4.15
N PRO A 63 -31.59 -9.24 -4.63
CA PRO A 63 -32.34 -9.75 -5.76
C PRO A 63 -31.57 -9.58 -7.09
N TYR A 64 -31.97 -10.35 -8.09
CA TYR A 64 -31.53 -10.23 -9.48
C TYR A 64 -32.68 -10.58 -10.44
N PHE A 65 -32.57 -10.15 -11.69
CA PHE A 65 -33.57 -10.33 -12.74
C PHE A 65 -33.03 -11.25 -13.82
N PHE A 66 -33.84 -12.22 -14.24
CA PHE A 66 -33.46 -13.18 -15.28
C PHE A 66 -34.53 -13.25 -16.36
N ASN A 67 -34.10 -13.13 -17.62
CA ASN A 67 -34.97 -13.25 -18.78
C ASN A 67 -34.96 -14.70 -19.30
N LYS A 68 -36.13 -15.34 -19.30
CA LYS A 68 -36.29 -16.73 -19.79
C LYS A 68 -36.22 -16.87 -21.32
N VAL A 69 -36.38 -15.79 -22.07
CA VAL A 69 -36.37 -15.76 -23.54
C VAL A 69 -34.98 -15.46 -24.09
N SER A 70 -34.26 -14.48 -23.53
CA SER A 70 -32.88 -14.15 -23.92
C SER A 70 -31.80 -14.90 -23.14
N ASN A 71 -32.17 -15.62 -22.07
CA ASN A 71 -31.27 -16.32 -21.14
C ASN A 71 -30.26 -15.37 -20.44
N GLU A 72 -30.64 -14.10 -20.28
CA GLU A 72 -29.81 -13.03 -19.71
C GLU A 72 -30.10 -12.82 -18.21
N SER A 73 -29.06 -12.50 -17.43
CA SER A 73 -29.19 -12.13 -16.00
C SER A 73 -28.69 -10.71 -15.75
N ARG A 74 -29.47 -9.88 -15.03
CA ARG A 74 -29.12 -8.52 -14.61
C ARG A 74 -29.34 -8.34 -13.11
N TRP A 75 -28.63 -7.40 -12.50
CA TRP A 75 -28.83 -7.04 -11.09
C TRP A 75 -29.83 -5.89 -10.89
N GLU A 76 -30.12 -5.15 -11.95
CA GLU A 76 -31.00 -3.98 -12.00
C GLU A 76 -32.26 -4.28 -12.83
N ILE A 77 -33.31 -3.50 -12.62
CA ILE A 77 -34.59 -3.66 -13.33
C ILE A 77 -34.38 -3.29 -14.81
N PRO A 78 -34.62 -4.22 -15.76
CA PRO A 78 -34.48 -3.94 -17.17
C PRO A 78 -35.43 -2.82 -17.62
N GLY A 79 -34.92 -1.83 -18.36
CA GLY A 79 -35.73 -0.72 -18.88
C GLY A 79 -35.82 0.50 -17.95
N GLN A 80 -35.16 0.52 -16.80
CA GLN A 80 -35.14 1.66 -15.88
C GLN A 80 -33.94 2.62 -16.11
N ASP A 81 -33.66 2.96 -17.37
CA ASP A 81 -32.62 3.91 -17.80
C ASP A 81 -33.24 5.16 -18.47
N ALA A 82 -34.15 5.87 -17.77
CA ALA A 82 -34.56 7.25 -18.09
C ALA A 82 -35.57 7.82 -17.06
N PHE A 83 -35.10 8.37 -15.93
CA PHE A 83 -35.89 9.35 -15.16
C PHE A 83 -34.96 10.36 -14.47
N THR A 84 -34.56 11.38 -15.22
CA THR A 84 -34.12 12.67 -14.68
C THR A 84 -35.18 13.73 -14.99
N ASP A 85 -35.51 14.52 -13.98
CA ASP A 85 -36.28 15.78 -13.98
C ASP A 85 -37.77 15.81 -14.35
N SER A 86 -38.53 16.46 -13.45
CA SER A 86 -39.69 17.28 -13.76
C SER A 86 -39.86 18.33 -12.65
N ASP A 87 -39.46 19.57 -12.95
CA ASP A 87 -39.72 20.78 -12.15
C ASP A 87 -41.24 21.10 -12.12
N PRO A 88 -41.83 21.43 -10.95
CA PRO A 88 -43.26 21.75 -10.82
C PRO A 88 -43.59 23.26 -10.74
N LEU A 89 -42.87 24.17 -11.42
CA LEU A 89 -43.35 25.56 -11.65
C LEU A 89 -43.18 26.04 -13.10
N GLY A 90 -44.02 25.50 -13.99
CA GLY A 90 -44.06 25.91 -15.39
C GLY A 90 -44.58 27.33 -15.62
N ILE A 91 -43.79 28.16 -16.31
CA ILE A 91 -44.26 29.31 -17.09
C ILE A 91 -43.64 29.21 -18.49
N ASP A 92 -44.48 29.09 -19.50
CA ASP A 92 -44.11 29.00 -20.91
C ASP A 92 -44.17 30.39 -21.58
N ALA A 93 -43.13 30.77 -22.32
CA ALA A 93 -43.13 31.94 -23.22
C ALA A 93 -42.03 31.80 -24.29
N SER A 94 -42.47 31.73 -25.55
CA SER A 94 -41.64 31.54 -26.75
C SER A 94 -40.87 32.81 -27.23
N PRO A 95 -39.90 32.69 -28.18
CA PRO A 95 -38.77 33.62 -28.28
C PRO A 95 -38.82 34.65 -29.43
N ALA A 96 -38.05 35.76 -29.28
CA ALA A 96 -37.57 36.66 -30.36
C ALA A 96 -36.39 37.55 -29.83
N PRO A 97 -35.71 38.41 -30.62
CA PRO A 97 -34.24 38.34 -30.70
C PRO A 97 -33.44 39.58 -30.22
N MET A 98 -32.11 39.44 -30.26
CA MET A 98 -31.07 40.45 -30.02
C MET A 98 -31.32 41.81 -30.68
N PRO A 99 -30.76 42.90 -30.12
CA PRO A 99 -29.76 43.63 -30.90
C PRO A 99 -28.44 43.93 -30.19
N SER A 100 -27.44 44.25 -31.00
CA SER A 100 -26.04 44.52 -30.63
C SER A 100 -25.79 45.91 -30.05
N ARG A 101 -24.62 46.08 -29.41
CA ARG A 101 -23.78 47.29 -29.56
C ARG A 101 -22.31 47.02 -29.23
N SER A 102 -21.46 47.95 -29.65
CA SER A 102 -20.07 47.70 -30.06
C SER A 102 -19.03 48.55 -29.32
N LEU A 103 -17.81 48.01 -29.24
CA LEU A 103 -16.51 48.69 -29.34
C LEU A 103 -16.31 50.07 -28.69
N SER A 104 -15.34 50.15 -27.77
CA SER A 104 -14.31 51.18 -27.84
C SER A 104 -12.96 50.66 -27.31
N ILE A 105 -11.93 50.81 -28.14
CA ILE A 105 -10.51 50.72 -27.77
C ILE A 105 -10.13 52.10 -27.23
N ASP A 106 -9.23 52.18 -26.25
CA ASP A 106 -8.33 53.34 -26.17
C ASP A 106 -6.97 52.99 -25.58
N THR A 107 -5.94 53.70 -26.03
CA THR A 107 -4.51 53.38 -25.84
C THR A 107 -3.76 54.62 -25.38
N ALA A 108 -3.03 54.56 -24.25
CA ALA A 108 -2.10 55.64 -23.87
C ALA A 108 -0.98 55.21 -22.89
N MET A 109 0.25 55.33 -23.38
CA MET A 109 1.54 55.53 -22.69
C MET A 109 2.33 56.52 -23.57
N PRO A 110 3.28 57.36 -23.10
CA PRO A 110 4.38 57.06 -22.13
C PRO A 110 4.54 58.21 -21.07
N SER A 111 5.67 58.61 -20.46
CA SER A 111 7.11 58.29 -20.61
C SER A 111 7.99 58.61 -19.36
N THR A 112 9.11 57.89 -19.26
CA THR A 112 10.47 58.30 -18.77
C THR A 112 10.68 59.28 -17.61
N SER A 113 11.48 58.88 -16.60
CA SER A 113 12.81 59.49 -16.32
C SER A 113 13.66 58.75 -15.27
N ASN A 114 14.98 58.96 -15.36
CA ASN A 114 16.12 58.25 -14.72
C ASN A 114 16.26 58.43 -13.18
N GLY A 115 17.09 57.60 -12.51
CA GLY A 115 17.57 57.96 -11.15
C GLY A 115 18.37 56.93 -10.32
N VAL A 116 19.60 56.62 -10.71
CA VAL A 116 20.63 55.80 -10.00
C VAL A 116 20.80 56.09 -8.49
N GLY A 117 21.08 55.07 -7.65
CA GLY A 117 21.92 55.26 -6.44
C GLY A 117 21.69 54.38 -5.19
N MET A 118 22.25 53.16 -5.13
CA MET A 118 22.31 52.36 -3.87
C MET A 118 23.53 52.71 -2.99
N LYS A 119 23.34 52.94 -1.69
CA LYS A 119 24.39 52.79 -0.66
C LYS A 119 23.88 52.12 0.62
N ARG A 120 24.67 51.14 1.06
CA ARG A 120 24.45 50.09 2.08
C ARG A 120 24.31 50.56 3.54
N ARG A 121 23.50 49.81 4.31
CA ARG A 121 23.71 49.20 5.66
C ARG A 121 22.45 49.36 6.54
N SER A 122 21.95 48.47 7.40
CA SER A 122 22.28 47.11 7.92
C SER A 122 22.15 47.14 9.44
N SER A 123 20.95 46.86 9.99
CA SER A 123 20.72 46.19 11.30
C SER A 123 19.26 46.39 11.76
N GLU A 124 18.52 45.31 12.04
CA GLU A 124 17.40 45.29 13.00
C GLU A 124 16.93 43.85 13.30
N ASP A 125 16.26 43.66 14.44
CA ASP A 125 16.02 42.39 15.14
C ASP A 125 15.06 41.39 14.45
N PRO A 126 15.20 40.07 14.69
CA PRO A 126 14.31 39.04 14.13
C PRO A 126 12.97 38.86 14.87
N ASN A 127 12.60 39.77 15.79
CA ASN A 127 11.52 39.56 16.77
C ASN A 127 10.24 40.41 16.58
N LEU A 128 10.07 41.09 15.44
CA LEU A 128 8.76 41.63 15.03
C LEU A 128 8.45 41.32 13.56
N MET A 129 7.89 40.14 13.30
CA MET A 129 7.10 39.93 12.09
C MET A 129 5.63 40.27 12.38
N SER A 130 5.12 41.29 11.68
CA SER A 130 3.69 41.60 11.60
C SER A 130 2.87 40.35 11.26
N PRO A 131 1.60 40.23 11.71
CA PRO A 131 0.79 39.04 11.47
C PRO A 131 0.49 38.88 9.98
N ALA A 132 1.34 38.12 9.29
CA ALA A 132 1.12 37.71 7.92
C ALA A 132 -0.22 36.96 7.84
N LYS A 133 -1.01 37.30 6.82
CA LYS A 133 -2.30 36.67 6.53
C LYS A 133 -2.16 35.16 6.66
N LYS A 134 -2.84 34.55 7.65
CA LYS A 134 -2.94 33.08 7.74
C LYS A 134 -3.43 32.59 6.39
N ILE A 135 -2.62 31.79 5.71
CA ILE A 135 -2.99 31.18 4.43
C ILE A 135 -4.06 30.15 4.76
N SER A 136 -5.32 30.57 4.70
CA SER A 136 -6.46 29.67 4.86
C SER A 136 -6.52 28.80 3.62
N PHE A 137 -5.88 27.63 3.68
CA PHE A 137 -6.11 26.60 2.68
C PHE A 137 -7.59 26.21 2.71
N SER A 138 -8.18 25.97 1.53
CA SER A 138 -9.49 25.32 1.48
C SER A 138 -9.34 23.94 2.12
N TYR A 139 -10.17 23.65 3.13
CA TYR A 139 -10.06 22.43 3.93
C TYR A 139 -10.18 21.21 3.00
N SER A 140 -9.08 20.46 2.83
CA SER A 140 -9.15 19.18 2.15
C SER A 140 -9.86 18.18 3.08
N PRO A 141 -10.85 17.43 2.59
CA PRO A 141 -11.48 16.37 3.39
C PRO A 141 -10.58 15.13 3.54
N TYR A 142 -9.30 15.18 3.11
CA TYR A 142 -8.40 14.02 3.08
C TYR A 142 -7.03 14.22 3.74
N TRP A 143 -6.62 15.45 4.04
CA TRP A 143 -5.34 15.76 4.70
C TRP A 143 -5.44 17.08 5.46
N ASN A 144 -4.66 17.23 6.53
CA ASN A 144 -4.62 18.46 7.33
C ASN A 144 -3.17 18.95 7.48
N PHE A 145 -2.84 19.98 6.70
CA PHE A 145 -1.51 20.60 6.71
C PHE A 145 -1.43 21.81 7.64
N ASP A 146 -2.49 22.21 8.32
CA ASP A 146 -2.42 23.28 9.31
C ASP A 146 -1.82 22.78 10.64
N ILE A 147 -1.96 21.48 10.93
CA ILE A 147 -1.38 20.82 12.11
C ILE A 147 0.15 20.98 12.12
N PRO A 148 0.73 21.71 13.10
CA PRO A 148 2.17 21.84 13.25
C PRO A 148 2.76 20.56 13.82
N THR A 149 4.05 20.31 13.55
CA THR A 149 4.76 19.19 14.16
C THR A 149 4.98 19.43 15.65
N ASN A 150 4.77 18.39 16.48
CA ASN A 150 5.25 18.32 17.86
C ASN A 150 6.55 17.52 17.99
N VAL A 151 7.12 17.08 16.85
CA VAL A 151 8.28 16.22 16.80
C VAL A 151 9.56 17.05 16.88
N MET A 152 10.42 16.71 17.84
CA MET A 152 11.72 17.31 18.04
C MET A 152 12.82 16.35 17.58
N ILE A 153 13.90 16.89 17.02
CA ILE A 153 15.09 16.16 16.58
C ILE A 153 16.35 16.93 16.98
N TRP A 154 17.46 16.22 17.11
CA TRP A 154 18.78 16.86 17.00
C TRP A 154 18.99 17.36 15.57
N GLU A 155 19.51 18.58 15.43
CA GLU A 155 19.86 19.17 14.13
C GLU A 155 20.79 18.23 13.37
N ARG A 156 20.40 17.86 12.14
CA ARG A 156 20.97 16.73 11.39
C ARG A 156 21.73 17.18 10.16
N LYS A 157 22.65 16.33 9.69
CA LYS A 157 23.38 16.57 8.45
C LYS A 157 22.38 16.66 7.26
N PRO A 158 22.58 17.60 6.33
CA PRO A 158 21.80 17.66 5.10
C PRO A 158 22.13 16.47 4.17
N CYS A 159 21.30 16.26 3.16
CA CYS A 159 21.42 15.18 2.19
C CYS A 159 22.45 15.52 1.09
N TYR A 160 23.37 14.58 0.85
CA TYR A 160 24.43 14.66 -0.16
C TYR A 160 24.12 13.83 -1.42
N LEU A 161 22.91 13.27 -1.54
CA LEU A 161 22.48 12.68 -2.82
C LEU A 161 22.27 13.79 -3.86
N PRO A 162 22.58 13.53 -5.14
CA PRO A 162 22.25 14.46 -6.21
C PRO A 162 20.72 14.67 -6.30
N PRO A 163 20.26 15.92 -6.50
CA PRO A 163 18.82 16.24 -6.61
C PRO A 163 18.19 15.56 -7.83
N PRO A 164 16.89 15.24 -7.80
CA PRO A 164 16.23 14.46 -8.84
C PRO A 164 16.19 15.21 -10.18
N HIS A 165 16.42 14.48 -11.28
CA HIS A 165 16.38 15.01 -12.64
C HIS A 165 15.53 14.10 -13.55
N PRO A 166 14.62 14.63 -14.41
CA PRO A 166 13.72 13.80 -15.21
C PRO A 166 14.40 12.76 -16.11
N GLU A 167 15.56 13.07 -16.68
CA GLU A 167 16.33 12.09 -17.48
C GLU A 167 16.87 10.92 -16.65
N ILE A 168 17.18 11.16 -15.37
CA ILE A 168 17.71 10.14 -14.46
C ILE A 168 16.59 9.26 -13.93
N GLU A 169 15.40 9.80 -13.66
CA GLU A 169 14.22 8.96 -13.40
C GLU A 169 13.85 8.11 -14.61
N LEU A 170 13.96 8.64 -15.84
CA LEU A 170 13.73 7.86 -17.04
C LEU A 170 14.75 6.71 -17.19
N LEU A 171 16.05 6.99 -17.02
CA LEU A 171 17.08 5.95 -17.02
C LEU A 171 16.85 4.90 -15.93
N ARG A 172 16.53 5.33 -14.71
CA ARG A 172 16.19 4.43 -13.60
C ARG A 172 14.96 3.57 -13.92
N THR A 173 13.94 4.13 -14.57
CA THR A 173 12.75 3.40 -15.02
C THR A 173 13.09 2.30 -16.02
N GLN A 174 13.90 2.62 -17.03
CA GLN A 174 14.33 1.67 -18.05
C GLN A 174 15.17 0.52 -17.45
N LEU A 175 16.07 0.86 -16.52
CA LEU A 175 16.92 -0.11 -15.83
C LEU A 175 16.12 -0.97 -14.84
N MET A 176 15.20 -0.39 -14.08
CA MET A 176 14.29 -1.13 -13.19
C MET A 176 13.42 -2.12 -13.97
N SER A 177 12.90 -1.71 -15.12
CA SER A 177 12.09 -2.58 -15.99
C SER A 177 12.90 -3.76 -16.54
N LYS A 178 14.14 -3.52 -16.97
CA LYS A 178 15.08 -4.59 -17.38
C LYS A 178 15.37 -5.55 -16.22
N LEU A 179 15.55 -5.04 -15.01
CA LEU A 179 15.81 -5.83 -13.81
C LEU A 179 14.60 -6.71 -13.43
N ARG A 180 13.36 -6.20 -13.53
CA ARG A 180 12.12 -6.98 -13.35
C ARG A 180 11.98 -8.09 -14.40
N ILE A 181 12.26 -7.80 -15.67
CA ILE A 181 12.25 -8.80 -16.76
C ILE A 181 13.29 -9.90 -16.48
N GLN A 182 14.53 -9.52 -16.14
CA GLN A 182 15.58 -10.48 -15.80
C GLN A 182 15.22 -11.36 -14.60
N TYR A 183 14.54 -10.81 -13.58
CA TYR A 183 14.06 -11.59 -12.44
C TYR A 183 13.09 -12.69 -12.87
N LYS A 184 12.14 -12.32 -13.74
CA LYS A 184 11.15 -13.23 -14.33
C LYS A 184 11.80 -14.34 -15.15
N ASP A 185 12.76 -13.98 -16.00
CA ASP A 185 13.48 -14.95 -16.82
C ASP A 185 14.36 -15.88 -15.96
N LEU A 186 14.98 -15.38 -14.89
CA LEU A 186 15.75 -16.20 -13.95
C LEU A 186 14.87 -17.24 -13.22
N CYS A 187 13.70 -16.84 -12.72
CA CYS A 187 12.76 -17.75 -12.06
C CYS A 187 12.26 -18.85 -13.03
N ARG A 188 11.86 -18.43 -14.24
CA ARG A 188 11.36 -19.35 -15.28
C ARG A 188 12.44 -20.32 -15.77
N ASN A 189 13.63 -19.82 -16.09
CA ASN A 189 14.67 -20.63 -16.74
C ASN A 189 15.41 -21.55 -15.76
N ARG A 190 15.51 -21.19 -14.48
CA ARG A 190 16.19 -22.02 -13.47
C ARG A 190 15.24 -22.92 -12.67
N GLU A 191 14.12 -22.37 -12.20
CA GLU A 191 13.20 -23.07 -11.29
C GLU A 191 11.86 -23.46 -11.93
N LYS A 192 11.62 -23.12 -13.20
CA LYS A 192 10.35 -23.37 -13.92
C LYS A 192 9.11 -22.73 -13.29
N ILE A 193 9.28 -21.65 -12.51
CA ILE A 193 8.18 -20.90 -11.88
C ILE A 193 8.10 -19.46 -12.37
N GLU A 194 6.92 -18.85 -12.26
CA GLU A 194 6.82 -17.38 -12.27
C GLU A 194 7.38 -16.81 -10.96
N PRO A 195 7.89 -15.58 -10.96
CA PRO A 195 8.16 -14.84 -9.73
C PRO A 195 6.96 -14.85 -8.77
N PRO A 196 7.18 -15.09 -7.46
CA PRO A 196 6.12 -14.91 -6.48
C PRO A 196 5.58 -13.47 -6.51
N ARG A 197 4.26 -13.29 -6.38
CA ARG A 197 3.60 -11.99 -6.56
C ARG A 197 4.12 -10.97 -5.54
N GLU A 198 4.51 -9.78 -6.02
CA GLU A 198 5.15 -8.70 -5.24
C GLU A 198 6.53 -9.01 -4.62
N SER A 199 7.12 -10.20 -4.81
CA SER A 199 8.44 -10.55 -4.22
C SER A 199 9.57 -9.58 -4.60
N PHE A 200 9.53 -9.03 -5.82
CA PHE A 200 10.49 -8.00 -6.26
C PHE A 200 10.36 -6.69 -5.46
N ASN A 201 9.13 -6.31 -5.11
CA ASN A 201 8.88 -5.07 -4.36
C ASN A 201 9.23 -5.26 -2.87
N ARG A 202 8.92 -6.44 -2.29
CA ARG A 202 9.40 -6.80 -0.95
C ARG A 202 10.93 -6.95 -0.88
N TRP A 203 11.56 -7.45 -1.93
CA TRP A 203 13.02 -7.44 -2.06
C TRP A 203 13.59 -6.02 -2.02
N LEU A 204 13.01 -5.05 -2.74
CA LEU A 204 13.45 -3.65 -2.64
C LEU A 204 13.31 -3.09 -1.21
N LEU A 205 12.18 -3.36 -0.54
CA LEU A 205 11.97 -2.98 0.87
C LEU A 205 13.04 -3.58 1.80
N GLU A 206 13.17 -4.91 1.78
CA GLU A 206 14.06 -5.67 2.65
C GLU A 206 15.53 -5.26 2.44
N ARG A 207 15.98 -5.18 1.19
CA ARG A 207 17.35 -4.73 0.90
C ARG A 207 17.61 -3.32 1.43
N LYS A 208 16.65 -2.39 1.33
CA LYS A 208 16.80 -1.00 1.83
C LYS A 208 16.84 -0.88 3.36
N VAL A 209 16.50 -1.93 4.12
CA VAL A 209 16.77 -1.96 5.58
C VAL A 209 18.27 -1.98 5.87
N ILE A 210 19.03 -2.75 5.08
CA ILE A 210 20.47 -2.99 5.33
C ILE A 210 21.40 -2.23 4.38
N ASP A 211 20.91 -1.79 3.21
CA ASP A 211 21.69 -1.11 2.18
C ASP A 211 22.37 0.16 2.71
N LYS A 212 23.70 0.23 2.58
CA LYS A 212 24.50 1.44 2.84
C LYS A 212 24.91 2.12 1.54
N GLY A 213 24.14 1.88 0.49
CA GLY A 213 24.32 2.39 -0.86
C GLY A 213 23.97 3.86 -1.03
N HIS A 214 24.04 4.35 -2.27
CA HIS A 214 23.86 5.75 -2.62
C HIS A 214 22.79 6.01 -3.69
N ASP A 215 22.11 4.99 -4.20
CA ASP A 215 20.88 5.19 -4.99
C ASP A 215 19.66 5.18 -4.06
N PRO A 216 18.68 6.08 -4.23
CA PRO A 216 17.50 6.13 -3.37
C PRO A 216 16.53 4.94 -3.56
N VAL A 217 16.66 4.11 -4.60
CA VAL A 217 15.69 3.04 -4.94
C VAL A 217 16.32 1.67 -5.01
N LEU A 218 17.38 1.51 -5.81
CA LEU A 218 18.03 0.23 -6.03
C LEU A 218 19.09 -0.02 -4.95
N PRO A 219 19.24 -1.27 -4.46
CA PRO A 219 20.30 -1.62 -3.52
C PRO A 219 21.65 -1.73 -4.23
N CYS A 220 22.74 -1.34 -3.56
CA CYS A 220 24.09 -1.50 -4.10
C CYS A 220 25.21 -1.75 -3.08
N LEU A 221 24.93 -1.73 -1.78
CA LEU A 221 25.88 -2.04 -0.71
C LEU A 221 25.16 -2.74 0.46
N CYS A 222 24.73 -3.97 0.23
CA CYS A 222 24.07 -4.84 1.20
C CYS A 222 25.03 -5.96 1.67
N THR A 223 24.90 -6.38 2.93
CA THR A 223 25.58 -7.57 3.47
C THR A 223 24.64 -8.29 4.42
N PRO A 224 24.27 -9.57 4.18
CA PRO A 224 24.67 -10.41 3.04
C PRO A 224 24.02 -9.96 1.72
N GLU A 225 24.64 -10.28 0.58
CA GLU A 225 24.17 -9.94 -0.77
C GLU A 225 22.89 -10.73 -1.16
N VAL A 226 22.80 -11.99 -0.71
CA VAL A 226 21.62 -12.84 -0.88
C VAL A 226 20.50 -12.32 0.03
N SER A 227 19.32 -12.09 -0.55
CA SER A 227 18.14 -11.61 0.18
C SER A 227 17.39 -12.76 0.84
N PRO A 228 17.17 -12.73 2.17
CA PRO A 228 16.35 -13.73 2.85
C PRO A 228 14.89 -13.65 2.41
N SER A 229 14.33 -12.46 2.16
CA SER A 229 12.98 -12.27 1.61
C SER A 229 12.84 -12.92 0.23
N MET A 230 13.65 -12.52 -0.76
CA MET A 230 13.58 -13.08 -2.11
C MET A 230 13.83 -14.60 -2.12
N TYR A 231 14.79 -15.08 -1.33
CA TYR A 231 15.07 -16.51 -1.20
C TYR A 231 13.87 -17.27 -0.61
N ARG A 232 13.32 -16.79 0.52
CA ARG A 232 12.16 -17.39 1.22
C ARG A 232 10.96 -17.52 0.29
N GLU A 233 10.64 -16.49 -0.47
CA GLU A 233 9.51 -16.47 -1.39
C GLU A 233 9.69 -17.39 -2.61
N ILE A 234 10.88 -17.40 -3.24
CA ILE A 234 11.15 -18.30 -4.38
C ILE A 234 11.10 -19.76 -3.90
N MET A 235 11.72 -20.07 -2.75
CA MET A 235 11.76 -21.42 -2.16
C MET A 235 10.37 -21.92 -1.71
N HIS A 236 9.43 -21.02 -1.39
CA HIS A 236 8.05 -21.39 -1.07
C HIS A 236 7.30 -21.94 -2.29
N ASP A 237 7.54 -21.38 -3.47
CA ASP A 237 6.84 -21.73 -4.71
C ASP A 237 7.56 -22.84 -5.52
N ILE A 238 8.65 -23.44 -5.00
CA ILE A 238 9.32 -24.62 -5.57
C ILE A 238 8.72 -25.91 -4.98
N PRO A 239 8.48 -26.98 -5.78
CA PRO A 239 8.75 -27.14 -7.21
C PRO A 239 7.65 -26.57 -8.10
N MET A 240 6.52 -26.17 -7.52
CA MET A 240 5.47 -25.38 -8.16
C MET A 240 4.65 -24.63 -7.10
N LYS A 241 4.13 -23.45 -7.46
CA LYS A 241 3.23 -22.67 -6.61
C LYS A 241 1.97 -23.48 -6.29
N VAL A 242 1.72 -23.72 -5.00
CA VAL A 242 0.48 -24.34 -4.51
C VAL A 242 -0.55 -23.24 -4.22
N VAL A 243 -1.76 -23.39 -4.77
CA VAL A 243 -2.87 -22.43 -4.63
C VAL A 243 -4.08 -23.15 -4.03
N LYS A 244 -4.83 -22.47 -3.16
CA LYS A 244 -6.10 -23.01 -2.62
C LYS A 244 -7.14 -23.15 -3.73
N CYS A 245 -7.38 -24.38 -4.16
CA CYS A 245 -8.35 -24.72 -5.20
C CYS A 245 -9.80 -24.52 -4.71
N LYS A 246 -10.74 -24.29 -5.65
CA LYS A 246 -12.18 -24.19 -5.32
C LYS A 246 -12.90 -25.52 -5.53
N TYR A 247 -12.40 -26.36 -6.43
CA TYR A 247 -13.07 -27.60 -6.83
C TYR A 247 -12.16 -28.83 -6.68
N PHE A 248 -12.73 -29.98 -6.32
CA PHE A 248 -11.96 -31.22 -6.08
C PHE A 248 -11.12 -31.66 -7.29
N ASN A 249 -11.63 -31.46 -8.51
CA ASN A 249 -10.92 -31.76 -9.76
C ASN A 249 -9.64 -30.92 -9.93
N GLU A 250 -9.64 -29.67 -9.45
CA GLU A 250 -8.45 -28.81 -9.46
C GLU A 250 -7.44 -29.30 -8.43
N THR A 251 -7.90 -29.64 -7.21
CA THR A 251 -7.05 -30.18 -6.13
C THR A 251 -6.38 -31.49 -6.54
N LYS A 252 -7.14 -32.41 -7.16
CA LYS A 252 -6.60 -33.67 -7.74
C LYS A 252 -5.53 -33.40 -8.80
N ARG A 253 -5.76 -32.45 -9.70
CA ARG A 253 -4.79 -32.04 -10.74
C ARG A 253 -3.54 -31.40 -10.10
N GLN A 254 -3.70 -30.58 -9.07
CA GLN A 254 -2.60 -29.92 -8.36
C GLN A 254 -1.74 -30.93 -7.60
N LEU A 255 -2.33 -31.90 -6.90
CA LEU A 255 -1.60 -32.99 -6.24
C LEU A 255 -0.76 -33.78 -7.24
N SER A 256 -1.35 -34.17 -8.38
CA SER A 256 -0.65 -34.88 -9.45
C SER A 256 0.50 -34.05 -10.05
N LYS A 257 0.27 -32.76 -10.33
CA LYS A 257 1.31 -31.84 -10.83
C LYS A 257 2.44 -31.63 -9.83
N TYR A 258 2.14 -31.48 -8.54
CA TYR A 258 3.15 -31.29 -7.50
C TYR A 258 4.05 -32.53 -7.39
N ALA A 259 3.45 -33.73 -7.38
CA ALA A 259 4.19 -34.99 -7.35
C ALA A 259 5.11 -35.16 -8.57
N GLN A 260 4.61 -34.85 -9.77
CA GLN A 260 5.41 -34.89 -11.00
C GLN A 260 6.55 -33.85 -10.98
N ALA A 261 6.28 -32.60 -10.59
CA ALA A 261 7.28 -31.53 -10.52
C ALA A 261 8.37 -31.82 -9.46
N ALA A 262 7.99 -32.38 -8.30
CA ALA A 262 8.93 -32.84 -7.29
C ALA A 262 9.89 -33.92 -7.84
N LYS A 263 9.35 -34.91 -8.55
CA LYS A 263 10.16 -35.95 -9.20
C LYS A 263 11.08 -35.38 -10.27
N GLU A 264 10.58 -34.56 -11.18
CA GLU A 264 11.39 -33.93 -12.23
C GLU A 264 12.55 -33.09 -11.67
N LEU A 265 12.31 -32.35 -10.58
CA LEU A 265 13.35 -31.56 -9.91
C LEU A 265 14.45 -32.45 -9.32
N MET A 266 14.07 -33.55 -8.65
CA MET A 266 15.03 -34.50 -8.08
C MET A 266 15.78 -35.30 -9.16
N ASP A 267 15.11 -35.65 -10.26
CA ASP A 267 15.72 -36.38 -11.37
C ASP A 267 16.71 -35.49 -12.15
N SER A 268 16.40 -34.20 -12.34
CA SER A 268 17.22 -33.24 -13.11
C SER A 268 18.39 -32.61 -12.35
N ARG A 269 18.50 -32.79 -11.03
CA ARG A 269 19.53 -32.15 -10.19
C ARG A 269 20.37 -33.15 -9.40
N SER A 270 21.53 -32.69 -8.93
CA SER A 270 22.35 -33.43 -7.98
C SER A 270 21.64 -33.44 -6.62
N ALA A 271 21.45 -34.63 -6.07
CA ALA A 271 20.72 -34.89 -4.83
C ALA A 271 21.29 -36.15 -4.18
N SER A 272 21.29 -36.22 -2.84
CA SER A 272 21.74 -37.43 -2.13
C SER A 272 20.89 -38.65 -2.54
N ALA A 273 21.48 -39.84 -2.45
CA ALA A 273 20.78 -41.08 -2.80
C ALA A 273 19.54 -41.31 -1.90
N GLU A 274 19.62 -40.89 -0.64
CA GLU A 274 18.54 -40.94 0.35
C GLU A 274 17.41 -39.96 -0.01
N SER A 275 17.74 -38.67 -0.22
CA SER A 275 16.78 -37.64 -0.66
C SER A 275 16.06 -38.07 -1.95
N ARG A 276 16.80 -38.58 -2.94
CA ARG A 276 16.22 -39.07 -4.21
C ARG A 276 15.29 -40.27 -4.01
N LYS A 277 15.69 -41.26 -3.20
CA LYS A 277 14.89 -42.46 -2.92
C LYS A 277 13.60 -42.11 -2.17
N LEU A 278 13.68 -41.23 -1.17
CA LEU A 278 12.51 -40.81 -0.37
C LEU A 278 11.49 -40.06 -1.23
N VAL A 279 11.91 -39.01 -1.95
CA VAL A 279 10.98 -38.22 -2.79
C VAL A 279 10.37 -39.09 -3.89
N LYS A 280 11.16 -39.95 -4.53
CA LYS A 280 10.64 -40.90 -5.53
C LYS A 280 9.57 -41.84 -4.95
N TRP A 281 9.81 -42.41 -3.77
CA TRP A 281 8.85 -43.29 -3.10
C TRP A 281 7.55 -42.57 -2.71
N GLN A 282 7.65 -41.36 -2.15
CA GLN A 282 6.49 -40.53 -1.81
C GLN A 282 5.65 -40.16 -3.04
N VAL A 283 6.31 -39.83 -4.17
CA VAL A 283 5.63 -39.56 -5.44
C VAL A 283 4.96 -40.83 -5.99
N GLU A 284 5.62 -41.99 -5.90
CA GLU A 284 5.06 -43.27 -6.35
C GLU A 284 3.85 -43.72 -5.51
N ASP A 285 3.84 -43.52 -4.18
CA ASP A 285 2.63 -43.74 -3.35
C ASP A 285 1.47 -42.87 -3.81
N VAL A 286 1.69 -41.56 -3.96
CA VAL A 286 0.65 -40.62 -4.36
C VAL A 286 0.09 -40.95 -5.74
N ILE A 287 0.93 -41.35 -6.70
CA ILE A 287 0.48 -41.78 -8.03
C ILE A 287 -0.32 -43.08 -7.95
N GLN A 288 0.14 -44.09 -7.20
CA GLN A 288 -0.60 -45.34 -7.02
C GLN A 288 -1.94 -45.12 -6.31
N TRP A 289 -1.99 -44.26 -5.30
CA TRP A 289 -3.24 -43.90 -4.63
C TRP A 289 -4.19 -43.15 -5.55
N LEU A 290 -3.69 -42.21 -6.36
CA LEU A 290 -4.48 -41.50 -7.38
C LEU A 290 -5.09 -42.43 -8.44
N GLN A 291 -4.43 -43.55 -8.74
CA GLN A 291 -4.92 -44.58 -9.66
C GLN A 291 -5.94 -45.53 -9.02
N ARG A 292 -5.75 -45.90 -7.74
CA ARG A 292 -6.65 -46.83 -7.02
C ARG A 292 -7.91 -46.16 -6.44
N THR A 293 -7.93 -44.83 -6.31
CA THR A 293 -8.99 -44.13 -5.56
C THR A 293 -9.96 -43.41 -6.47
N GLU A 294 -11.16 -43.99 -6.62
CA GLU A 294 -12.22 -43.46 -7.48
C GLU A 294 -13.02 -42.34 -6.79
N ASN A 295 -13.32 -42.47 -5.49
CA ASN A 295 -14.26 -41.61 -4.74
C ASN A 295 -13.62 -40.77 -3.61
N ALA A 296 -12.43 -40.20 -3.82
CA ALA A 296 -11.80 -39.29 -2.84
C ALA A 296 -12.44 -37.88 -2.85
N SER A 297 -12.59 -37.30 -1.66
CA SER A 297 -13.12 -35.95 -1.44
C SER A 297 -12.07 -34.86 -1.68
N TYR A 298 -12.50 -33.59 -1.69
CA TYR A 298 -11.60 -32.44 -1.68
C TYR A 298 -10.58 -32.53 -0.53
N ALA A 299 -11.03 -32.88 0.68
CA ALA A 299 -10.21 -32.92 1.89
C ALA A 299 -9.14 -34.02 1.83
N ASP A 300 -9.42 -35.15 1.17
CA ASP A 300 -8.46 -36.24 0.99
C ASP A 300 -7.30 -35.82 0.06
N TYR A 301 -7.62 -35.15 -1.06
CA TYR A 301 -6.62 -34.63 -1.98
C TYR A 301 -5.76 -33.52 -1.34
N ASP A 302 -6.40 -32.61 -0.59
CA ASP A 302 -5.72 -31.50 0.10
C ASP A 302 -4.80 -32.03 1.22
N SER A 303 -5.30 -32.93 2.08
CA SER A 303 -4.52 -33.57 3.14
C SER A 303 -3.32 -34.34 2.59
N ARG A 304 -3.48 -35.04 1.46
CA ARG A 304 -2.36 -35.72 0.78
C ARG A 304 -1.36 -34.75 0.16
N LEU A 305 -1.80 -33.60 -0.36
CA LEU A 305 -0.90 -32.55 -0.86
C LEU A 305 -0.08 -31.94 0.29
N VAL A 306 -0.72 -31.62 1.41
CA VAL A 306 -0.04 -31.14 2.63
C VAL A 306 0.95 -32.18 3.15
N HIS A 307 0.58 -33.46 3.19
CA HIS A 307 1.48 -34.55 3.58
C HIS A 307 2.69 -34.67 2.63
N LEU A 308 2.44 -34.77 1.32
CA LEU A 308 3.49 -34.88 0.30
C LEU A 308 4.45 -33.69 0.33
N LYS A 309 3.92 -32.46 0.45
CA LYS A 309 4.74 -31.24 0.63
C LYS A 309 5.59 -31.37 1.89
N LYS A 310 5.01 -31.72 3.05
CA LYS A 310 5.75 -31.88 4.32
C LYS A 310 6.89 -32.92 4.24
N GLN A 311 6.69 -34.03 3.53
CA GLN A 311 7.70 -35.08 3.39
C GLN A 311 8.80 -34.71 2.38
N CYS A 312 8.44 -34.13 1.23
CA CYS A 312 9.40 -33.87 0.15
C CYS A 312 10.11 -32.52 0.28
N GLN A 313 9.52 -31.53 0.94
CA GLN A 313 10.01 -30.14 0.91
C GLN A 313 11.43 -29.96 1.48
N PRO A 314 11.88 -30.62 2.58
CA PRO A 314 13.27 -30.50 3.04
C PRO A 314 14.30 -30.90 1.98
N HIS A 315 14.04 -32.02 1.29
CA HIS A 315 14.90 -32.56 0.23
C HIS A 315 14.85 -31.70 -1.04
N ILE A 316 13.68 -31.19 -1.39
CA ILE A 316 13.48 -30.24 -2.50
C ILE A 316 14.24 -28.93 -2.23
N MET A 317 14.17 -28.41 -1.00
CA MET A 317 14.85 -27.18 -0.60
C MET A 317 16.38 -27.35 -0.62
N GLU A 318 16.90 -28.47 -0.10
CA GLU A 318 18.33 -28.82 -0.18
C GLU A 318 18.85 -28.75 -1.64
N VAL A 319 18.10 -29.36 -2.56
CA VAL A 319 18.45 -29.47 -4.00
C VAL A 319 18.19 -28.16 -4.77
N ALA A 320 17.32 -27.27 -4.27
CA ALA A 320 17.03 -25.98 -4.89
C ALA A 320 17.96 -24.84 -4.44
N LYS A 321 18.48 -24.92 -3.20
CA LYS A 321 19.19 -23.86 -2.50
C LYS A 321 20.18 -23.07 -3.35
N SER A 322 21.19 -23.74 -3.92
CA SER A 322 22.29 -23.08 -4.64
C SER A 322 21.83 -22.34 -5.91
N SER A 323 20.79 -22.84 -6.57
CA SER A 323 20.21 -22.20 -7.75
C SER A 323 19.45 -20.92 -7.37
N VAL A 324 18.66 -20.95 -6.28
CA VAL A 324 17.91 -19.80 -5.77
C VAL A 324 18.83 -18.73 -5.17
N GLU A 325 19.85 -19.13 -4.40
CA GLU A 325 20.94 -18.23 -3.99
C GLU A 325 21.58 -17.56 -5.21
N GLY A 326 21.83 -18.34 -6.27
CA GLY A 326 22.33 -17.84 -7.55
C GLY A 326 21.37 -16.93 -8.33
N ILE A 327 20.04 -17.00 -8.09
CA ILE A 327 19.07 -16.01 -8.60
C ILE A 327 19.23 -14.72 -7.81
N CYS A 328 19.15 -14.80 -6.48
CA CYS A 328 19.23 -13.65 -5.58
C CYS A 328 20.52 -12.85 -5.78
N LEU A 329 21.67 -13.54 -5.85
CA LEU A 329 22.98 -12.92 -6.08
C LEU A 329 23.08 -12.28 -7.47
N LYS A 330 22.54 -12.92 -8.52
CA LYS A 330 22.54 -12.34 -9.87
C LYS A 330 21.63 -11.11 -9.96
N MET A 331 20.52 -11.10 -9.24
CA MET A 331 19.63 -9.95 -9.10
C MET A 331 20.33 -8.78 -8.41
N TYR A 332 20.91 -9.01 -7.24
CA TYR A 332 21.68 -7.99 -6.50
C TYR A 332 22.84 -7.41 -7.33
N ASN A 333 23.70 -8.26 -7.90
CA ASN A 333 24.84 -7.79 -8.70
C ASN A 333 24.41 -6.98 -9.93
N THR A 334 23.29 -7.33 -10.56
CA THR A 334 22.77 -6.55 -11.69
C THR A 334 22.18 -5.21 -11.23
N ALA A 335 21.59 -5.14 -10.04
CA ALA A 335 21.16 -3.88 -9.43
C ALA A 335 22.37 -2.96 -9.13
N VAL A 336 23.47 -3.49 -8.59
CA VAL A 336 24.74 -2.77 -8.41
C VAL A 336 25.23 -2.17 -9.74
N ASP A 337 25.26 -2.96 -10.81
CA ASP A 337 25.64 -2.49 -12.16
C ASP A 337 24.70 -1.38 -12.69
N HIS A 338 23.41 -1.45 -12.35
CA HIS A 338 22.41 -0.45 -12.75
C HIS A 338 22.58 0.84 -11.95
N VAL A 339 22.82 0.75 -10.64
CA VAL A 339 23.13 1.92 -9.78
C VAL A 339 24.37 2.64 -10.27
N LYS A 340 25.44 1.91 -10.63
CA LYS A 340 26.66 2.52 -11.18
C LYS A 340 26.36 3.38 -12.42
N LYS A 341 25.60 2.84 -13.39
CA LYS A 341 25.20 3.56 -14.62
C LYS A 341 24.33 4.79 -14.34
N ILE A 342 23.40 4.67 -13.38
CA ILE A 342 22.55 5.79 -12.93
C ILE A 342 23.42 6.89 -12.30
N HIS A 343 24.34 6.52 -11.42
CA HIS A 343 25.22 7.44 -10.71
C HIS A 343 26.17 8.18 -11.66
N GLU A 344 26.83 7.44 -12.57
CA GLU A 344 27.71 8.01 -13.59
C GLU A 344 26.94 9.03 -14.46
N ARG A 345 25.80 8.64 -15.05
CA ARG A 345 25.02 9.56 -15.89
C ARG A 345 24.44 10.74 -15.11
N HIS A 346 24.12 10.58 -13.82
CA HIS A 346 23.62 11.69 -13.00
C HIS A 346 24.71 12.75 -12.80
N TRP A 347 25.94 12.33 -12.49
CA TRP A 347 27.06 13.26 -12.31
C TRP A 347 27.56 13.86 -13.62
N GLU A 348 27.43 13.16 -14.76
CA GLU A 348 27.63 13.77 -16.09
C GLU A 348 26.69 14.97 -16.30
N ILE A 349 25.38 14.79 -16.13
CA ILE A 349 24.38 15.87 -16.30
C ILE A 349 24.65 17.05 -15.35
N LEU A 350 25.01 16.77 -14.09
CA LEU A 350 25.35 17.83 -13.14
C LEU A 350 26.64 18.57 -13.54
N ALA A 351 27.67 17.84 -14.00
CA ALA A 351 28.92 18.44 -14.47
C ALA A 351 28.74 19.28 -15.75
N GLU A 352 27.87 18.86 -16.69
CA GLU A 352 27.43 19.65 -17.85
C GLU A 352 26.83 21.02 -17.41
N MET A 353 26.16 21.05 -16.26
CA MET A 353 25.59 22.25 -15.63
C MET A 353 26.53 22.97 -14.64
N LYS A 354 27.80 22.55 -14.54
CA LYS A 354 28.82 23.07 -13.59
C LYS A 354 28.45 22.87 -12.12
N ILE A 355 27.65 21.85 -11.82
CA ILE A 355 27.32 21.40 -10.47
C ILE A 355 28.21 20.20 -10.13
N TYR A 356 28.93 20.28 -9.02
CA TYR A 356 29.90 19.28 -8.59
C TYR A 356 29.54 18.71 -7.21
N PRO A 357 30.05 17.52 -6.83
CA PRO A 357 29.88 16.99 -5.48
C PRO A 357 30.35 17.98 -4.41
N SER A 358 29.53 18.19 -3.39
CA SER A 358 29.90 18.99 -2.23
C SER A 358 30.72 18.16 -1.24
N THR A 359 31.76 18.75 -0.66
CA THR A 359 32.52 18.11 0.42
C THR A 359 31.70 18.10 1.72
N THR A 360 31.98 17.14 2.60
CA THR A 360 31.29 17.07 3.90
C THR A 360 31.60 18.31 4.73
N GLY A 361 30.56 19.09 5.05
CA GLY A 361 30.67 20.22 5.97
C GLY A 361 30.96 19.78 7.42
N PRO A 362 31.31 20.73 8.31
CA PRO A 362 31.38 20.44 9.74
C PRO A 362 30.05 19.88 10.25
N PRO A 363 30.07 19.03 11.30
CA PRO A 363 28.83 18.51 11.87
C PRO A 363 27.93 19.66 12.34
N PRO A 364 26.60 19.55 12.19
CA PRO A 364 25.67 20.56 12.69
C PRO A 364 25.84 20.74 14.21
N PRO A 365 25.58 21.95 14.74
CA PRO A 365 25.61 22.17 16.19
C PRO A 365 24.54 21.31 16.87
N ARG A 366 24.85 20.75 18.04
CA ARG A 366 23.92 19.87 18.77
C ARG A 366 22.76 20.67 19.39
N ARG A 367 21.75 20.99 18.58
CA ARG A 367 20.54 21.72 18.96
C ARG A 367 19.31 20.81 18.83
N ASN A 368 18.45 20.78 19.84
CA ASN A 368 17.17 20.08 19.77
C ASN A 368 16.12 21.04 19.19
N ILE A 369 15.59 20.74 18.01
CA ILE A 369 14.74 21.64 17.22
C ILE A 369 13.54 20.91 16.62
N PRO A 370 12.44 21.61 16.26
CA PRO A 370 11.31 20.98 15.56
C PRO A 370 11.76 20.35 14.24
N CYS A 371 11.21 19.18 13.92
CA CYS A 371 11.64 18.43 12.74
C CYS A 371 11.34 19.17 11.42
N TYR A 372 12.30 19.13 10.51
CA TYR A 372 12.23 19.79 9.20
C TYR A 372 12.46 18.77 8.06
N PRO A 373 11.93 19.04 6.86
CA PRO A 373 12.13 18.18 5.70
C PRO A 373 13.61 17.95 5.38
N ILE A 374 13.91 16.91 4.60
CA ILE A 374 15.27 16.73 4.07
C ILE A 374 15.69 17.98 3.27
N GLN A 375 16.88 18.47 3.56
CA GLN A 375 17.52 19.56 2.82
C GLN A 375 18.63 18.99 1.95
N MET A 376 18.63 19.33 0.66
CA MET A 376 19.67 18.91 -0.29
C MET A 376 20.83 19.91 -0.26
N VAL A 377 22.07 19.42 -0.15
CA VAL A 377 23.29 20.27 -0.22
C VAL A 377 23.58 20.70 -1.66
N ILE A 378 23.39 19.77 -2.59
CA ILE A 378 23.72 19.96 -4.00
C ILE A 378 22.62 20.83 -4.64
N PRO A 379 22.97 21.97 -5.26
CA PRO A 379 22.00 22.85 -5.91
C PRO A 379 21.18 22.13 -6.97
N ALA A 380 19.91 22.52 -7.10
CA ALA A 380 19.03 21.95 -8.12
C ALA A 380 19.54 22.25 -9.54
N PRO A 381 19.63 21.25 -10.44
CA PRO A 381 19.94 21.46 -11.84
C PRO A 381 18.85 22.29 -12.53
N ARG A 382 19.23 22.92 -13.65
CA ARG A 382 18.24 23.51 -14.57
C ARG A 382 17.49 22.37 -15.25
N MET A 383 16.28 22.09 -14.78
CA MET A 383 15.44 21.04 -15.35
C MET A 383 14.77 21.48 -16.66
N SER A 384 14.49 20.49 -17.51
CA SER A 384 13.69 20.68 -18.72
C SER A 384 12.22 20.90 -18.38
N GLY A 385 11.50 21.62 -19.25
CA GLY A 385 10.06 21.82 -19.12
C GLY A 385 9.28 20.51 -19.17
N ILE A 386 8.17 20.48 -18.42
CA ILE A 386 7.18 19.40 -18.42
C ILE A 386 5.92 19.93 -19.09
N GLU A 387 5.47 19.25 -20.14
CA GLU A 387 4.14 19.47 -20.70
C GLU A 387 3.11 18.97 -19.68
N HIS A 388 2.07 19.74 -19.42
CA HIS A 388 0.94 19.28 -18.62
C HIS A 388 -0.38 19.70 -19.25
N HIS A 389 -1.40 18.88 -19.05
CA HIS A 389 -2.78 19.12 -19.47
C HIS A 389 -3.73 18.70 -18.36
N ILE A 390 -4.81 19.44 -18.18
CA ILE A 390 -5.85 19.17 -17.19
C ILE A 390 -7.14 18.83 -17.93
N GLU A 391 -7.64 17.62 -17.71
CA GLU A 391 -8.84 17.07 -18.33
C GLU A 391 -9.78 16.61 -17.21
N GLY A 392 -10.75 17.45 -16.86
CA GLY A 392 -11.63 17.24 -15.72
C GLY A 392 -10.86 17.08 -14.40
N ASP A 393 -11.12 15.98 -13.70
CA ASP A 393 -10.48 15.64 -12.42
C ASP A 393 -9.08 15.02 -12.54
N VAL A 394 -8.47 15.01 -13.74
CA VAL A 394 -7.14 14.42 -13.97
C VAL A 394 -6.15 15.43 -14.57
N VAL A 395 -4.99 15.54 -13.95
CA VAL A 395 -3.81 16.20 -14.50
C VAL A 395 -2.89 15.16 -15.13
N SER A 396 -2.53 15.36 -16.40
CA SER A 396 -1.59 14.51 -17.13
C SER A 396 -0.28 15.27 -17.36
N LEU A 397 0.86 14.69 -16.98
CA LEU A 397 2.20 15.26 -17.14
C LEU A 397 3.04 14.44 -18.12
N ARG A 398 3.76 15.10 -19.02
CA ARG A 398 4.67 14.50 -20.00
C ARG A 398 6.05 15.15 -19.97
N PHE A 399 7.08 14.30 -20.03
CA PHE A 399 8.46 14.70 -20.25
C PHE A 399 8.94 14.14 -21.60
N LYS A 400 9.38 15.00 -22.53
CA LYS A 400 9.76 14.61 -23.90
C LYS A 400 8.65 13.74 -24.55
N SER A 401 9.01 12.71 -25.31
CA SER A 401 8.09 11.78 -25.97
C SER A 401 7.61 10.61 -25.08
N GLU A 402 7.77 10.69 -23.75
CA GLU A 402 7.42 9.59 -22.85
C GLU A 402 5.92 9.44 -22.62
N HIS A 403 5.53 8.28 -22.10
CA HIS A 403 4.15 8.02 -21.66
C HIS A 403 3.70 9.04 -20.60
N LEU A 404 2.50 9.59 -20.81
CA LEU A 404 1.80 10.49 -19.89
C LEU A 404 1.67 9.83 -18.51
N ILE A 405 2.04 10.57 -17.46
CA ILE A 405 1.78 10.19 -16.07
C ILE A 405 0.53 10.95 -15.62
N LYS A 406 -0.45 10.24 -15.07
CA LYS A 406 -1.70 10.81 -14.58
C LYS A 406 -1.66 10.97 -13.06
N VAL A 407 -2.35 12.00 -12.56
CA VAL A 407 -2.63 12.23 -11.14
C VAL A 407 -3.96 12.97 -11.02
N ASN A 408 -4.77 12.64 -10.01
CA ASN A 408 -6.03 13.34 -9.75
C ASN A 408 -5.75 14.82 -9.43
N THR A 409 -6.55 15.74 -9.97
CA THR A 409 -6.41 17.21 -9.77
C THR A 409 -6.37 17.59 -8.29
N SER A 410 -7.13 16.89 -7.44
CA SER A 410 -7.06 17.02 -5.98
C SER A 410 -5.67 16.73 -5.39
N HIS A 411 -5.00 15.68 -5.87
CA HIS A 411 -3.65 15.30 -5.43
C HIS A 411 -2.56 16.14 -6.09
N PHE A 412 -2.78 16.68 -7.29
CA PHE A 412 -1.90 17.69 -7.87
C PHE A 412 -1.86 18.96 -6.99
N HIS A 413 -3.03 19.48 -6.58
CA HIS A 413 -3.12 20.58 -5.62
C HIS A 413 -2.54 20.22 -4.24
N LYS A 414 -2.69 18.96 -3.77
CA LYS A 414 -2.00 18.48 -2.55
C LYS A 414 -0.48 18.65 -2.66
N LEU A 415 0.11 18.20 -3.76
CA LEU A 415 1.56 18.32 -3.99
C LEU A 415 1.99 19.78 -4.06
N GLU A 416 1.19 20.66 -4.66
CA GLU A 416 1.44 22.12 -4.68
C GLU A 416 1.43 22.73 -3.26
N GLN A 417 0.45 22.36 -2.42
CA GLN A 417 0.38 22.79 -1.01
C GLN A 417 1.59 22.28 -0.20
N LEU A 418 1.95 20.99 -0.37
CA LEU A 418 3.12 20.39 0.27
C LEU A 418 4.42 21.09 -0.16
N TYR A 419 4.57 21.38 -1.46
CA TYR A 419 5.72 22.09 -2.01
C TYR A 419 5.81 23.51 -1.44
N ARG A 420 4.70 24.26 -1.43
CA ARG A 420 4.61 25.60 -0.82
C ARG A 420 5.00 25.63 0.65
N CYS A 421 4.69 24.58 1.41
CA CYS A 421 5.02 24.49 2.83
C CYS A 421 6.47 24.08 3.12
N ASN A 422 7.13 23.36 2.22
CA ASN A 422 8.37 22.62 2.53
C ASN A 422 9.56 22.96 1.62
N CYS A 423 9.32 23.28 0.35
CA CYS A 423 10.36 23.66 -0.60
C CYS A 423 10.90 25.06 -0.29
N ARG A 424 12.22 25.19 -0.14
CA ARG A 424 12.89 26.46 0.20
C ARG A 424 13.80 27.00 -0.91
N ASP A 425 14.21 26.16 -1.85
CA ASP A 425 15.16 26.49 -2.91
C ASP A 425 14.50 26.94 -4.22
N ASP A 426 13.17 26.84 -4.31
CA ASP A 426 12.37 27.26 -5.47
C ASP A 426 11.14 28.09 -5.04
N PRO A 427 11.34 29.36 -4.61
CA PRO A 427 10.24 30.23 -4.17
C PRO A 427 9.31 30.68 -5.31
N LYS A 428 9.67 30.42 -6.56
CA LYS A 428 8.91 30.81 -7.76
C LYS A 428 8.18 29.63 -8.44
N PHE A 429 8.35 28.41 -7.94
CA PHE A 429 7.78 27.18 -8.51
C PHE A 429 8.31 26.88 -9.93
N GLU A 430 9.48 27.41 -10.30
CA GLU A 430 10.15 27.16 -11.60
C GLU A 430 10.50 25.66 -11.77
N ASN A 431 10.74 24.96 -10.65
CA ASN A 431 11.10 23.54 -10.59
C ASN A 431 9.96 22.62 -10.11
N PHE A 432 8.75 23.16 -9.86
CA PHE A 432 7.63 22.39 -9.30
C PHE A 432 7.19 21.24 -10.22
N LEU A 433 6.85 21.53 -11.49
CA LEU A 433 6.40 20.51 -12.44
C LEU A 433 7.42 19.38 -12.68
N PRO A 434 8.73 19.63 -12.94
CA PRO A 434 9.71 18.55 -13.10
C PRO A 434 9.92 17.76 -11.81
N ARG A 435 9.85 18.37 -10.62
CA ARG A 435 9.91 17.62 -9.35
C ARG A 435 8.66 16.75 -9.13
N VAL A 436 7.46 17.22 -9.47
CA VAL A 436 6.22 16.42 -9.47
C VAL A 436 6.31 15.26 -10.47
N TRP A 437 6.84 15.49 -11.68
CA TRP A 437 7.03 14.41 -12.66
C TRP A 437 8.03 13.36 -12.15
N CYS A 438 9.18 13.79 -11.60
CA CYS A 438 10.16 12.88 -10.98
C CYS A 438 9.53 12.06 -9.85
N LEU A 439 8.77 12.70 -8.96
CA LEU A 439 8.08 12.03 -7.85
C LEU A 439 7.09 10.96 -8.36
N LEU A 440 6.19 11.31 -9.27
CA LEU A 440 5.20 10.36 -9.77
C LEU A 440 5.88 9.21 -10.55
N ARG A 441 6.90 9.53 -11.36
CA ARG A 441 7.71 8.52 -12.07
C ARG A 441 8.44 7.60 -11.10
N ARG A 442 8.99 8.13 -10.00
CA ARG A 442 9.67 7.39 -8.94
C ARG A 442 8.76 6.35 -8.30
N TYR A 443 7.58 6.75 -7.82
CA TYR A 443 6.62 5.84 -7.20
C TYR A 443 6.07 4.80 -8.18
N HIS A 444 5.75 5.20 -9.42
CA HIS A 444 5.31 4.27 -10.47
C HIS A 444 6.39 3.23 -10.81
N THR A 445 7.66 3.64 -10.91
CA THR A 445 8.79 2.73 -11.14
C THR A 445 9.06 1.79 -9.97
N TYR A 446 8.88 2.29 -8.75
CA TYR A 446 9.09 1.54 -7.52
C TYR A 446 8.06 0.42 -7.34
N PHE A 447 6.77 0.69 -7.55
CA PHE A 447 5.73 -0.34 -7.49
C PHE A 447 5.78 -1.26 -8.71
N GLY A 448 5.92 -0.71 -9.90
CA GLY A 448 5.85 -1.44 -11.15
C GLY A 448 4.93 -0.73 -12.15
N LEU A 449 5.11 -1.03 -13.43
CA LEU A 449 4.41 -0.34 -14.53
C LEU A 449 3.12 -1.05 -14.96
N SER A 450 2.82 -2.21 -14.37
CA SER A 450 1.60 -3.00 -14.62
C SER A 450 0.49 -2.61 -13.64
N ALA A 451 -0.76 -2.62 -14.08
CA ALA A 451 -1.91 -2.09 -13.32
C ALA A 451 -2.11 -2.69 -11.90
N ASP A 452 -1.70 -3.94 -11.68
CA ASP A 452 -1.84 -4.66 -10.40
C ASP A 452 -0.57 -4.71 -9.54
N GLU A 453 0.57 -4.20 -10.04
CA GLU A 453 1.84 -4.19 -9.29
C GLU A 453 1.80 -3.17 -8.14
N GLY A 454 2.31 -3.54 -6.97
CA GLY A 454 2.24 -2.74 -5.75
C GLY A 454 0.86 -2.70 -5.06
N SER A 455 -0.18 -3.25 -5.69
CA SER A 455 -1.52 -3.34 -5.10
C SER A 455 -1.51 -4.19 -3.83
N GLY A 456 -1.92 -3.57 -2.71
CA GLY A 456 -1.98 -4.23 -1.41
C GLY A 456 -0.65 -4.30 -0.64
N LEU A 457 0.42 -3.60 -1.07
CA LEU A 457 1.65 -3.46 -0.27
C LEU A 457 1.54 -2.47 0.89
N GLN A 458 0.62 -1.50 0.78
CA GLN A 458 0.31 -0.50 1.80
C GLN A 458 -1.09 0.10 1.56
N GLY A 459 -1.72 0.57 2.64
CA GLY A 459 -2.91 1.42 2.62
C GLY A 459 -2.79 2.47 3.71
N ALA A 460 -3.37 3.66 3.54
CA ALA A 460 -3.38 4.71 4.56
C ALA A 460 -4.60 4.56 5.48
N LEU A 461 -4.53 5.05 6.72
CA LEU A 461 -5.68 5.03 7.62
C LEU A 461 -6.83 5.93 7.12
N PRO A 462 -8.09 5.65 7.50
CA PRO A 462 -9.21 6.56 7.24
C PRO A 462 -9.00 7.95 7.85
N VAL A 463 -9.53 8.98 7.20
CA VAL A 463 -9.45 10.38 7.66
C VAL A 463 -9.97 10.57 9.10
N PRO A 464 -11.13 10.02 9.50
CA PRO A 464 -11.61 10.16 10.88
C PRO A 464 -10.69 9.52 11.92
N VAL A 465 -9.91 8.50 11.53
CA VAL A 465 -8.93 7.86 12.40
C VAL A 465 -7.74 8.79 12.62
N PHE A 466 -7.21 9.43 11.57
CA PHE A 466 -6.17 10.45 11.71
C PHE A 466 -6.63 11.68 12.53
N GLU A 467 -7.85 12.16 12.29
CA GLU A 467 -8.46 13.23 13.10
C GLU A 467 -8.55 12.84 14.58
N CYS A 468 -8.93 11.60 14.87
CA CYS A 468 -8.99 11.09 16.23
C CYS A 468 -7.60 10.96 16.86
N LEU A 469 -6.64 10.37 16.15
CA LEU A 469 -5.24 10.25 16.58
C LEU A 469 -4.62 11.61 16.92
N HIS A 470 -4.87 12.63 16.09
CA HIS A 470 -4.48 13.99 16.41
C HIS A 470 -5.21 14.50 17.67
N ARG A 471 -6.54 14.45 17.70
CA ARG A 471 -7.34 15.06 18.77
C ARG A 471 -7.10 14.46 20.16
N VAL A 472 -6.97 13.13 20.28
CA VAL A 472 -6.90 12.45 21.60
C VAL A 472 -5.50 11.96 21.99
N PHE A 473 -4.60 11.75 21.02
CA PHE A 473 -3.21 11.33 21.26
C PHE A 473 -2.16 12.35 20.79
N ASN A 474 -2.60 13.52 20.29
CA ASN A 474 -1.74 14.57 19.73
C ASN A 474 -0.76 14.06 18.67
N VAL A 475 -1.14 13.04 17.89
CA VAL A 475 -0.32 12.61 16.76
C VAL A 475 -0.17 13.78 15.77
N THR A 476 1.05 14.01 15.29
CA THR A 476 1.31 15.05 14.28
C THR A 476 2.16 14.57 13.11
N PHE A 477 2.51 13.28 13.06
CA PHE A 477 3.54 12.74 12.16
C PHE A 477 3.25 11.28 11.80
N GLU A 478 3.44 10.91 10.53
CA GLU A 478 3.36 9.54 10.01
C GLU A 478 4.77 8.94 9.82
N CYS A 479 5.06 7.81 10.47
CA CYS A 479 6.35 7.13 10.35
C CYS A 479 6.56 6.43 8.99
N PHE A 480 5.49 6.13 8.25
CA PHE A 480 5.55 5.53 6.92
C PHE A 480 4.52 6.16 5.99
N ALA A 481 4.96 7.08 5.13
CA ALA A 481 4.09 7.69 4.13
C ALA A 481 4.86 8.03 2.85
N SER A 482 4.19 8.82 2.01
CA SER A 482 4.64 9.42 0.77
C SER A 482 3.93 10.76 0.61
N PRO A 483 4.44 11.69 -0.22
CA PRO A 483 3.71 12.91 -0.56
C PRO A 483 2.29 12.63 -1.12
N LEU A 484 2.10 11.46 -1.74
CA LEU A 484 0.85 11.01 -2.34
C LEU A 484 -0.18 10.55 -1.28
N ASN A 485 0.23 9.79 -0.26
CA ASN A 485 -0.68 9.21 0.74
C ASN A 485 -0.74 9.92 2.10
N CYS A 486 0.22 10.80 2.45
CA CYS A 486 0.27 11.42 3.78
C CYS A 486 -0.98 12.24 4.17
N TYR A 487 -1.32 12.23 5.46
CA TYR A 487 -2.33 13.09 6.08
C TYR A 487 -1.73 14.40 6.62
N PHE A 488 -0.55 14.34 7.26
CA PHE A 488 0.17 15.51 7.77
C PHE A 488 1.19 16.04 6.75
N LYS A 489 1.64 17.29 6.91
CA LYS A 489 2.77 17.86 6.14
C LYS A 489 4.16 17.42 6.64
N GLN A 490 4.20 16.53 7.62
CA GLN A 490 5.41 15.98 8.22
C GLN A 490 5.29 14.46 8.39
N TYR A 491 6.18 13.73 7.73
CA TYR A 491 6.16 12.28 7.66
C TYR A 491 7.55 11.76 7.25
N CYS A 492 7.79 10.49 7.48
CA CYS A 492 8.92 9.75 6.90
C CYS A 492 8.48 9.06 5.59
N SER A 493 9.40 8.95 4.63
CA SER A 493 9.16 8.27 3.34
C SER A 493 10.46 7.68 2.78
N ALA A 494 10.34 6.77 1.81
CA ALA A 494 11.49 6.04 1.26
C ALA A 494 12.50 6.92 0.50
N PHE A 495 12.06 8.00 -0.17
CA PHE A 495 12.89 8.69 -1.17
C PHE A 495 13.28 10.10 -0.73
N VAL A 496 14.43 10.23 -0.05
CA VAL A 496 14.94 11.50 0.46
C VAL A 496 15.07 12.61 -0.60
N ASP A 497 15.40 12.23 -1.84
CA ASP A 497 15.76 13.13 -2.93
C ASP A 497 14.53 13.69 -3.65
N THR A 498 13.48 12.88 -3.86
CA THR A 498 12.21 13.35 -4.45
C THR A 498 11.28 13.97 -3.42
N ASP A 499 11.16 13.35 -2.24
CA ASP A 499 10.05 13.60 -1.33
C ASP A 499 10.35 14.74 -0.34
N GLY A 500 11.63 15.08 -0.14
CA GLY A 500 12.07 16.15 0.77
C GLY A 500 11.43 17.50 0.43
N TYR A 501 11.33 17.83 -0.86
CA TYR A 501 10.67 19.06 -1.35
C TYR A 501 9.17 19.14 -1.00
N PHE A 502 8.53 18.00 -0.73
CA PHE A 502 7.12 17.87 -0.39
C PHE A 502 6.89 17.57 1.11
N GLY A 503 7.93 17.66 1.94
CA GLY A 503 7.81 17.53 3.40
C GLY A 503 8.30 16.23 4.00
N SER A 504 8.87 15.31 3.21
CA SER A 504 9.47 14.10 3.79
C SER A 504 10.66 14.43 4.69
N ARG A 505 10.71 13.74 5.83
CA ARG A 505 11.86 13.70 6.74
C ARG A 505 12.86 12.59 6.36
N GLY A 506 12.61 11.81 5.30
CA GLY A 506 13.45 10.68 4.88
C GLY A 506 13.01 9.34 5.50
N PRO A 507 13.78 8.25 5.29
CA PRO A 507 13.47 6.93 5.81
C PRO A 507 13.36 6.93 7.34
N LEU A 508 12.46 6.12 7.87
CA LEU A 508 12.22 6.06 9.32
C LEU A 508 13.48 5.66 10.11
N LEU A 509 14.23 4.68 9.60
CA LEU A 509 15.42 4.14 10.28
C LEU A 509 16.58 5.15 10.35
N ASP A 510 16.57 6.18 9.50
CA ASP A 510 17.52 7.32 9.53
C ASP A 510 16.95 8.54 10.30
N PHE A 511 15.77 8.40 10.93
CA PHE A 511 15.08 9.46 11.63
C PHE A 511 15.01 9.19 13.14
N SER A 512 15.79 9.95 13.92
CA SER A 512 15.92 9.80 15.37
C SER A 512 15.25 10.96 16.13
N PRO A 513 13.93 10.90 16.38
CA PRO A 513 13.23 11.89 17.19
C PRO A 513 13.59 11.81 18.67
N THR A 514 13.70 12.97 19.32
CA THR A 514 13.86 13.08 20.78
C THR A 514 12.51 13.08 21.49
N SER A 515 11.49 13.68 20.89
CA SER A 515 10.13 13.69 21.43
C SER A 515 9.09 13.79 20.32
N GLY A 516 7.85 13.40 20.61
CA GLY A 516 6.72 13.52 19.68
C GLY A 516 5.68 12.42 19.85
N SER A 517 4.55 12.57 19.16
CA SER A 517 3.52 11.53 19.06
C SER A 517 3.27 11.19 17.60
N PHE A 518 3.34 9.90 17.30
CA PHE A 518 3.50 9.33 15.97
C PHE A 518 2.45 8.27 15.66
N GLU A 519 2.00 8.24 14.40
CA GLU A 519 1.36 7.08 13.79
C GLU A 519 2.41 6.27 13.03
N ALA A 520 2.29 4.95 13.04
CA ALA A 520 3.16 4.06 12.27
C ALA A 520 2.39 2.89 11.66
N ASN A 521 2.19 2.93 10.35
CA ASN A 521 1.55 1.89 9.55
C ASN A 521 2.53 1.40 8.48
N PRO A 522 3.46 0.48 8.82
CA PRO A 522 4.53 0.05 7.93
C PRO A 522 4.01 -0.73 6.71
N PRO A 523 4.70 -0.63 5.54
CA PRO A 523 4.42 -1.50 4.41
C PRO A 523 4.81 -2.95 4.73
N PHE A 524 4.20 -3.90 4.03
CA PHE A 524 4.31 -5.32 4.37
C PHE A 524 5.66 -5.96 3.93
N GLY A 525 6.71 -5.72 4.71
CA GLY A 525 7.98 -6.44 4.68
C GLY A 525 8.44 -6.80 6.09
N GLU A 526 8.62 -8.08 6.38
CA GLU A 526 8.91 -8.61 7.73
C GLU A 526 10.17 -7.96 8.32
N GLU A 527 11.26 -7.96 7.53
CA GLU A 527 12.57 -7.45 7.93
C GLU A 527 12.56 -5.92 8.22
N LEU A 528 11.67 -5.16 7.56
CA LEU A 528 11.47 -3.73 7.83
C LEU A 528 10.61 -3.51 9.09
N MET A 529 9.59 -4.34 9.31
CA MET A 529 8.77 -4.28 10.52
C MET A 529 9.60 -4.66 11.76
N GLU A 530 10.50 -5.65 11.66
CA GLU A 530 11.43 -6.00 12.74
C GLU A 530 12.38 -4.83 13.06
N ALA A 531 13.05 -4.27 12.05
CA ALA A 531 13.95 -3.12 12.22
C ALA A 531 13.22 -1.87 12.76
N MET A 532 11.93 -1.68 12.43
CA MET A 532 11.08 -0.65 13.03
C MET A 532 10.88 -0.87 14.53
N VAL A 533 10.67 -2.11 14.99
CA VAL A 533 10.56 -2.40 16.43
C VAL A 533 11.87 -2.09 17.15
N ASP A 534 13.01 -2.56 16.62
CA ASP A 534 14.34 -2.24 17.16
C ASP A 534 14.57 -0.73 17.29
N HIS A 535 14.24 0.02 16.23
CA HIS A 535 14.37 1.47 16.20
C HIS A 535 13.47 2.17 17.23
N PHE A 536 12.20 1.78 17.32
CA PHE A 536 11.27 2.34 18.30
C PHE A 536 11.69 2.03 19.74
N GLU A 537 12.06 0.79 20.06
CA GLU A 537 12.52 0.46 21.41
C GLU A 537 13.81 1.19 21.79
N SER A 538 14.74 1.37 20.84
CA SER A 538 15.94 2.18 21.05
C SER A 538 15.58 3.62 21.41
N LEU A 539 14.79 4.30 20.56
CA LEU A 539 14.39 5.71 20.79
C LEU A 539 13.61 5.91 22.10
N LEU A 540 12.71 4.99 22.42
CA LEU A 540 11.93 5.00 23.67
C LEU A 540 12.80 4.73 24.92
N SER A 541 13.96 4.09 24.74
CA SER A 541 14.93 3.85 25.82
C SER A 541 15.94 4.98 26.02
N GLU A 542 16.31 5.69 24.93
CA GLU A 542 17.28 6.78 24.95
C GLU A 542 16.68 8.12 25.37
N SER A 543 15.39 8.34 25.11
CA SER A 543 14.73 9.61 25.43
C SER A 543 13.95 9.59 26.75
N ASN A 544 14.15 10.65 27.53
CA ASN A 544 13.35 10.99 28.71
C ASN A 544 12.20 11.98 28.39
N ASP A 545 12.21 12.60 27.20
CA ASP A 545 11.13 13.49 26.76
C ASP A 545 9.90 12.68 26.30
N PRO A 546 8.68 13.26 26.29
CA PRO A 546 7.49 12.52 25.89
C PRO A 546 7.57 11.95 24.47
N LEU A 547 7.59 10.62 24.35
CA LEU A 547 7.69 9.90 23.08
C LEU A 547 6.65 8.75 23.00
N SER A 548 5.92 8.70 21.88
CA SER A 548 4.79 7.78 21.68
C SER A 548 4.65 7.35 20.23
N PHE A 549 4.69 6.04 19.97
CA PHE A 549 4.39 5.43 18.67
C PHE A 549 3.10 4.60 18.77
N ILE A 550 2.13 4.91 17.91
CA ILE A 550 0.88 4.14 17.77
C ILE A 550 1.01 3.35 16.47
N VAL A 551 1.26 2.04 16.62
CA VAL A 551 1.62 1.13 15.54
C VAL A 551 0.39 0.37 15.06
N PHE A 552 0.16 0.34 13.75
CA PHE A 552 -0.94 -0.34 13.07
C PHE A 552 -0.36 -1.45 12.19
N VAL A 553 -0.63 -2.72 12.52
CA VAL A 553 -0.17 -3.88 11.73
C VAL A 553 -1.29 -4.89 11.52
N PRO A 554 -1.29 -5.65 10.41
CA PRO A 554 -2.25 -6.72 10.21
C PRO A 554 -2.19 -7.79 11.31
N ASP A 555 -3.33 -8.32 11.72
CA ASP A 555 -3.46 -9.41 12.69
C ASP A 555 -3.18 -10.77 12.01
N TRP A 556 -1.97 -10.91 11.46
CA TRP A 556 -1.47 -12.15 10.89
C TRP A 556 -0.98 -13.06 12.02
N ARG A 557 -1.61 -14.24 12.16
CA ARG A 557 -1.41 -15.18 13.27
C ARG A 557 -1.11 -16.63 12.85
N ASP A 558 -1.08 -16.91 11.54
CA ASP A 558 -0.87 -18.26 11.01
C ASP A 558 0.20 -18.25 9.89
N PRO A 559 1.50 -18.23 10.25
CA PRO A 559 2.06 -17.97 11.58
C PRO A 559 2.04 -16.47 11.93
N PRO A 560 2.23 -16.08 13.21
CA PRO A 560 2.47 -14.69 13.57
C PRO A 560 3.83 -14.20 13.05
N THR A 561 3.92 -12.94 12.65
CA THR A 561 5.21 -12.32 12.28
C THR A 561 6.04 -12.04 13.54
N GLU A 562 7.36 -12.12 13.42
CA GLU A 562 8.29 -11.80 14.52
C GLU A 562 8.05 -10.38 15.04
N ALA A 563 7.91 -9.41 14.12
CA ALA A 563 7.58 -8.03 14.48
C ALA A 563 6.30 -7.91 15.33
N LEU A 564 5.23 -8.64 15.03
CA LEU A 564 4.00 -8.61 15.84
C LEU A 564 4.24 -9.20 17.25
N MET A 565 4.94 -10.33 17.34
CA MET A 565 5.28 -10.94 18.64
C MET A 565 6.18 -10.04 19.49
N ARG A 566 7.12 -9.33 18.87
CA ARG A 566 8.00 -8.35 19.53
C ARG A 566 7.24 -7.10 19.96
N LEU A 567 6.35 -6.55 19.14
CA LEU A 567 5.46 -5.44 19.52
C LEU A 567 4.58 -5.82 20.72
N GLU A 568 4.08 -7.06 20.76
CA GLU A 568 3.24 -7.56 21.85
C GLU A 568 3.99 -7.84 23.15
N SER A 569 5.28 -8.18 23.08
CA SER A 569 6.14 -8.44 24.24
C SER A 569 6.98 -7.23 24.68
N SER A 570 6.99 -6.14 23.91
CA SER A 570 7.73 -4.91 24.20
C SER A 570 7.43 -4.37 25.60
N ARG A 571 8.50 -4.03 26.33
CA ARG A 571 8.41 -3.39 27.66
C ARG A 571 7.75 -2.02 27.63
N PHE A 572 7.67 -1.39 26.45
CA PHE A 572 7.06 -0.07 26.25
C PHE A 572 5.58 -0.16 25.87
N LYS A 573 5.03 -1.36 25.67
CA LYS A 573 3.61 -1.58 25.35
C LYS A 573 2.72 -1.14 26.51
N ARG A 574 1.99 -0.04 26.33
CA ARG A 574 1.02 0.48 27.30
C ARG A 574 -0.38 -0.09 27.08
N LYS A 575 -0.73 -0.35 25.82
CA LYS A 575 -2.01 -0.94 25.44
C LYS A 575 -1.94 -1.57 24.07
N GLN A 576 -2.91 -2.44 23.83
CA GLN A 576 -3.22 -3.06 22.56
C GLN A 576 -4.74 -3.05 22.35
N ALA A 577 -5.17 -2.88 21.12
CA ALA A 577 -6.55 -3.07 20.66
C ALA A 577 -6.53 -3.75 19.28
N THR A 578 -7.65 -4.33 18.87
CA THR A 578 -7.80 -4.94 17.54
C THR A 578 -9.07 -4.43 16.89
N VAL A 579 -8.98 -4.03 15.63
CA VAL A 579 -10.13 -3.75 14.76
C VAL A 579 -10.39 -4.99 13.92
N VAL A 580 -11.63 -5.48 13.91
CA VAL A 580 -11.98 -6.80 13.36
C VAL A 580 -11.87 -6.79 11.83
N ALA A 581 -11.49 -7.94 11.25
CA ALA A 581 -11.47 -8.15 9.81
C ALA A 581 -12.84 -7.86 9.19
N TYR A 582 -12.86 -7.22 8.02
CA TYR A 582 -14.07 -6.81 7.29
C TYR A 582 -14.99 -5.78 7.97
N GLU A 583 -14.71 -5.38 9.22
CA GLU A 583 -15.44 -4.33 9.95
C GLU A 583 -14.80 -2.93 9.84
N HIS A 584 -13.74 -2.79 9.03
CA HIS A 584 -13.06 -1.52 8.82
C HIS A 584 -12.47 -1.37 7.42
N GLU A 585 -12.07 -0.15 7.09
CA GLU A 585 -11.52 0.23 5.79
C GLU A 585 -10.13 0.86 5.92
N TYR A 586 -9.35 0.74 4.86
CA TYR A 586 -8.16 1.54 4.60
C TYR A 586 -8.40 2.40 3.36
N ARG A 587 -7.63 3.48 3.21
CA ARG A 587 -7.52 4.20 1.94
C ARG A 587 -6.45 3.55 1.08
N GLN A 588 -6.75 3.29 -0.18
CA GLN A 588 -5.86 2.55 -1.08
C GLN A 588 -4.56 3.34 -1.34
N GLY A 589 -3.41 2.67 -1.41
CA GLY A 589 -2.11 3.31 -1.67
C GLY A 589 -2.06 4.13 -2.98
N PHE A 590 -2.92 3.80 -3.94
CA PHE A 590 -3.08 4.49 -5.23
C PHE A 590 -4.17 5.59 -5.23
N GLN A 591 -4.60 6.11 -4.06
CA GLN A 591 -5.60 7.19 -3.92
C GLN A 591 -5.33 8.46 -4.77
N HIS A 592 -4.10 8.63 -5.27
CA HIS A 592 -3.69 9.73 -6.14
C HIS A 592 -4.06 9.54 -7.62
N ILE A 593 -4.52 8.37 -8.05
CA ILE A 593 -4.95 8.05 -9.43
C ILE A 593 -6.26 7.29 -9.54
N VAL A 594 -6.73 6.58 -8.51
CA VAL A 594 -8.01 5.86 -8.56
C VAL A 594 -9.19 6.82 -8.40
N ASN A 595 -10.38 6.38 -8.82
CA ASN A 595 -11.58 7.20 -8.66
C ASN A 595 -11.91 7.42 -7.18
N LYS A 596 -12.64 8.49 -6.88
CA LYS A 596 -13.09 8.81 -5.52
C LYS A 596 -13.95 7.69 -4.91
N ALA A 597 -14.73 6.98 -5.71
CA ALA A 597 -15.55 5.84 -5.28
C ALA A 597 -14.72 4.62 -4.84
N ASP A 598 -13.58 4.40 -5.50
CA ASP A 598 -12.70 3.23 -5.28
C ASP A 598 -11.60 3.49 -4.23
N THR A 599 -11.59 4.68 -3.62
CA THR A 599 -10.51 5.13 -2.74
C THR A 599 -10.45 4.37 -1.41
N ASN A 600 -11.60 3.92 -0.89
CA ASN A 600 -11.67 3.12 0.32
C ASN A 600 -11.72 1.62 -0.03
N ILE A 601 -10.92 0.82 0.67
CA ILE A 601 -10.87 -0.63 0.53
C ILE A 601 -11.15 -1.29 1.88
N ARG A 602 -12.04 -2.28 1.90
CA ARG A 602 -12.35 -3.04 3.12
C ARG A 602 -11.16 -3.93 3.52
N ALA A 603 -10.77 -3.87 4.78
CA ALA A 603 -9.68 -4.67 5.31
C ALA A 603 -10.06 -6.16 5.32
N SER A 604 -9.25 -7.00 4.68
CA SER A 604 -9.46 -8.46 4.63
C SER A 604 -8.95 -9.20 5.87
N HIS A 605 -8.16 -8.53 6.70
CA HIS A 605 -7.60 -9.03 7.95
C HIS A 605 -7.97 -8.07 9.08
N GLY A 606 -7.85 -8.51 10.33
CA GLY A 606 -7.91 -7.60 11.47
C GLY A 606 -6.69 -6.68 11.47
N THR A 607 -6.79 -5.56 12.17
CA THR A 607 -5.67 -4.64 12.40
C THR A 607 -5.41 -4.52 13.89
N VAL A 608 -4.21 -4.88 14.32
CA VAL A 608 -3.74 -4.70 15.69
C VAL A 608 -3.16 -3.29 15.84
N ILE A 609 -3.66 -2.57 16.84
CA ILE A 609 -3.21 -1.23 17.22
C ILE A 609 -2.41 -1.35 18.52
N ILE A 610 -1.13 -1.02 18.50
CA ILE A 610 -0.21 -1.20 19.62
C ILE A 610 0.38 0.16 20.03
N PHE A 611 0.27 0.51 21.31
CA PHE A 611 0.72 1.78 21.86
C PHE A 611 2.06 1.58 22.57
N LEU A 612 3.17 1.98 21.93
CA LEU A 612 4.51 1.97 22.52
C LEU A 612 4.87 3.38 23.03
N GLN A 613 5.09 3.52 24.33
CA GLN A 613 5.35 4.82 24.94
C GLN A 613 6.38 4.71 26.08
N ASN A 614 7.29 5.68 26.19
CA ASN A 614 8.11 5.84 27.38
C ASN A 614 7.25 6.45 28.52
N GLU A 615 7.77 6.54 29.75
CA GLU A 615 6.97 7.02 30.89
C GLU A 615 6.42 8.44 30.65
N ALA A 616 7.23 9.34 30.12
CA ALA A 616 6.83 10.71 29.80
C ALA A 616 5.74 10.75 28.71
N GLY A 617 5.85 9.90 27.69
CA GLY A 617 4.85 9.74 26.62
C GLY A 617 3.53 9.16 27.13
N PHE A 618 3.59 8.15 28.00
CA PHE A 618 2.42 7.54 28.64
C PHE A 618 1.69 8.52 29.56
N ASN A 619 2.42 9.28 30.38
CA ASN A 619 1.82 10.30 31.25
C ASN A 619 1.09 11.41 30.45
N LYS A 620 1.54 11.71 29.22
CA LYS A 620 0.96 12.76 28.37
C LYS A 620 -0.16 12.26 27.45
N TRP A 621 0.05 11.10 26.83
CA TRP A 621 -0.79 10.54 25.76
C TRP A 621 -1.24 9.11 26.04
N GLY A 622 -1.33 8.73 27.32
CA GLY A 622 -1.70 7.38 27.73
C GLY A 622 -3.04 6.92 27.13
N PRO A 623 -3.12 5.67 26.62
CA PRO A 623 -4.34 5.06 26.11
C PRO A 623 -5.33 4.71 27.25
N THR A 624 -6.02 5.73 27.75
CA THR A 624 -7.18 5.56 28.63
C THR A 624 -8.32 4.88 27.87
N ARG A 625 -9.25 4.26 28.61
CA ARG A 625 -10.40 3.54 28.02
C ARG A 625 -11.24 4.46 27.13
N GLU A 626 -11.38 5.71 27.53
CA GLU A 626 -12.17 6.73 26.85
C GLU A 626 -11.53 7.08 25.50
N ARG A 627 -10.22 7.38 25.48
CA ARG A 627 -9.47 7.66 24.24
C ARG A 627 -9.45 6.47 23.27
N LEU A 628 -9.38 5.24 23.80
CA LEU A 628 -9.45 4.01 22.99
C LEU A 628 -10.83 3.80 22.37
N ASN A 629 -11.89 4.02 23.14
CA ASN A 629 -13.26 3.93 22.62
C ASN A 629 -13.48 4.94 21.50
N GLU A 630 -13.00 6.18 21.66
CA GLU A 630 -13.06 7.20 20.60
C GLU A 630 -12.31 6.79 19.33
N LEU A 631 -11.12 6.16 19.46
CA LEU A 631 -10.36 5.64 18.32
C LEU A 631 -11.08 4.49 17.61
N LEU A 632 -11.68 3.55 18.35
CA LEU A 632 -12.44 2.44 17.76
C LEU A 632 -13.72 2.93 17.08
N LEU A 633 -14.41 3.92 17.66
CA LEU A 633 -15.56 4.58 17.04
C LEU A 633 -15.18 5.37 15.78
N ALA A 634 -13.94 5.84 15.64
CA ALA A 634 -13.48 6.54 14.45
C ALA A 634 -13.41 5.65 13.18
N TYR A 635 -13.34 4.33 13.34
CA TYR A 635 -13.46 3.39 12.22
C TYR A 635 -14.92 3.19 11.74
N ASN A 636 -15.91 3.53 12.57
CA ASN A 636 -17.34 3.34 12.30
C ASN A 636 -18.11 4.67 12.30
N PRO A 637 -17.90 5.56 11.30
CA PRO A 637 -18.48 6.90 11.30
C PRO A 637 -20.01 6.92 11.35
N GLN A 638 -20.71 5.90 10.84
CA GLN A 638 -22.18 5.81 10.93
C GLN A 638 -22.73 5.75 12.37
N ILE A 639 -21.90 5.40 13.36
CA ILE A 639 -22.30 5.39 14.78
C ILE A 639 -22.28 6.81 15.38
N LYS A 640 -21.52 7.76 14.80
CA LYS A 640 -21.52 9.16 15.24
C LYS A 640 -22.85 9.86 14.95
N ASP A 641 -23.43 9.64 13.77
CA ASP A 641 -24.70 10.27 13.39
C ASP A 641 -25.89 9.74 14.21
N ALA A 642 -25.80 8.51 14.72
CA ALA A 642 -26.79 7.93 15.64
C ALA A 642 -26.64 8.38 17.11
N THR A 643 -25.55 9.09 17.45
CA THR A 643 -25.25 9.52 18.84
C THR A 643 -25.12 11.03 19.00
N ALA A 644 -25.23 11.80 17.91
CA ALA A 644 -25.50 13.23 17.98
C ALA A 644 -26.87 13.46 18.64
N PRO A 645 -26.97 14.21 19.76
CA PRO A 645 -28.28 14.56 20.31
C PRO A 645 -29.00 15.42 19.28
N SER A 646 -30.25 15.05 18.97
CA SER A 646 -31.12 15.90 18.15
C SER A 646 -31.23 17.26 18.82
N SER A 647 -30.75 18.30 18.13
CA SER A 647 -30.94 19.68 18.55
C SER A 647 -32.43 20.01 18.42
N ALA A 648 -33.18 19.76 19.49
CA ALA A 648 -34.56 20.18 19.63
C ALA A 648 -34.59 21.70 19.87
N THR A 649 -35.55 22.35 19.19
CA THR A 649 -35.82 23.80 19.11
C THR A 649 -34.72 24.66 18.52
#